data_AF-A0A924BAC6-F1
#
_entry.id   AF-A0A924BAC6-F1
#
_cell.length_a   1.000
_cell.length_b   1.000
_cell.length_c   1.000
_cell.angle_alpha   90.00
_cell.angle_beta   90.00
_cell.angle_gamma   90.00
#
_symmetry.space_group_name_H-M   'P 1'
#
loop_
_entity.id
_entity.type
_entity.pdbx_description
1 polymer ?
#
loop_
_entity_poly.entity_id
_entity_poly.type
_entity_poly.pdbx_seq_one_letter_code
_entity_poly.pdbx_strand_id
1 'polypeptide(L)'
;MKKLKVYLILFFLFTIPVVAKSINVTKSETNKVYIEAENQFRKHNYQEAFDLYKKITKSKVSDDLKKKSGLKVLETLFILKKWDNLISDLDNYIKVNHNNIWQARAYTLSGKIYQSMPSEGYKRNGKIYRDTTIRDGEYISTYDQDRKLALKSFQKSKEIYYLLQKPSQDVNQYTPTQEIYQEVIDLNFEFANFLTSKSYYYISDYESLSNSTKIKVISNQYNPKSDVKVQIIFLYDEIFSLNRIAKNPHNEAMSLFKKASYYMNNNGIGAIYKKINYKTKNNLDLTNDLPLSEDPIPLLLKIVTNYSNDELAPESLLGLGNIYSSKQDFIKALNTYESLIKKYPSSIKVSDAKAEMQNIKRTSLSVGSLGVQPSDTKPKLSITTKNISNLTVKVYKTDLVKVLKNKLNDQNTNFNNFNHNFGEKINDAKRYFKEKVLSIDVNMGDREDYKAVSKEITLSALKTGSYLVLTEDNKNNSSLTLLIISDIVIIKNIDKSKVYLNVLNRETGKPIPNVNVIIKEHYYTSNSYQSRYKQVFTDSNGSVIYNKKNDTTYSSYIEALAWQGNQLTFSDAQYYYNYYNQTKEYKSYLFTDRPVYRPEQTVYFKDIIRFHDGNYKNVPNEKINVKISDPKGTSIYEKVLTTNKLGSINDSFKLPKKADLGIYNIYTSFVDPNHTREALSQSSGQNFRVEEYKKPEYIVNVKSDNPQIKPGDKAKVKINVNYYFGSPVVAAKVHYKVMRSPFYYYYYKGSQYDWLYGSNSGYEKMYNPSLAQSESTGTVYKEGDLITDSAGNAYVDFETEKSLTDYKYDILANVVDSSRREIKGAGTVKVTQTYFYAFIDFDQGFYEPYENATVEVNLRSPDDQPVKATGDLKIYKVNYTGKNNEKENINLASSQSFTSDDEGRIFYRWKTPSEGYYKFVFETKDKDEKVVKGERYVWINGKNFQGKSYKFQNIEILTDKRTYQEGDTARIMISTDFAKSYILLSTET
;
A
#
# COMPACT_ATOMS: atom_id res chain seq x y z
N MET A 1 4.29 16.06 14.14
CA MET A 1 5.21 17.10 14.68
C MET A 1 6.67 16.62 14.87
N LYS A 2 6.98 15.48 15.52
CA LYS A 2 8.38 15.00 15.67
C LYS A 2 9.09 14.63 14.35
N LYS A 3 8.37 14.09 13.35
CA LYS A 3 8.91 13.84 11.99
C LYS A 3 9.20 15.12 11.19
N LEU A 4 8.57 16.25 11.55
CA LEU A 4 8.80 17.55 10.90
C LEU A 4 10.11 18.20 11.39
N LYS A 5 10.55 17.90 12.63
CA LYS A 5 11.85 18.36 13.16
C LYS A 5 13.04 17.69 12.47
N VAL A 6 12.93 16.41 12.09
CA VAL A 6 14.00 15.70 11.37
C VAL A 6 14.18 16.24 9.95
N TYR A 7 13.07 16.61 9.28
CA TYR A 7 13.14 17.27 7.97
C TYR A 7 13.66 18.70 8.05
N LEU A 8 13.33 19.48 9.08
CA LEU A 8 13.86 20.85 9.24
C LEU A 8 15.35 20.89 9.64
N ILE A 9 15.84 19.92 10.41
CA ILE A 9 17.24 19.90 10.88
C ILE A 9 18.21 19.50 9.76
N LEU A 10 17.79 18.69 8.78
CA LEU A 10 18.59 18.38 7.58
C LEU A 10 18.54 19.51 6.52
N PHE A 11 17.50 20.35 6.52
CA PHE A 11 17.29 21.37 5.47
C PHE A 11 18.04 22.70 5.73
N PHE A 12 18.43 22.98 6.97
CA PHE A 12 19.09 24.24 7.34
C PHE A 12 20.64 24.25 7.24
N LEU A 13 21.27 23.16 6.77
CA LEU A 13 22.73 23.03 6.75
C LEU A 13 23.37 23.18 5.36
N PHE A 14 22.58 23.27 4.30
CA PHE A 14 23.07 23.24 2.91
C PHE A 14 23.31 24.61 2.26
N THR A 15 23.88 25.58 2.99
CA THR A 15 24.36 26.84 2.41
C THR A 15 25.62 27.32 3.12
N ILE A 16 26.75 26.65 2.85
CA ILE A 16 28.08 27.23 3.04
C ILE A 16 28.95 26.83 1.84
N PRO A 17 29.44 27.80 1.07
CA PRO A 17 30.81 27.73 0.56
C PRO A 17 31.75 28.57 1.42
N VAL A 18 32.89 27.96 1.70
CA VAL A 18 34.07 28.56 2.30
C VAL A 18 34.63 29.67 1.41
N VAL A 19 34.79 30.88 1.96
CA VAL A 19 35.86 31.79 1.52
C VAL A 19 36.92 31.82 2.60
N ALA A 20 37.96 31.01 2.43
CA ALA A 20 39.23 31.14 3.13
C ALA A 20 40.36 30.94 2.11
N LYS A 21 40.60 31.97 1.28
CA LYS A 21 41.96 32.26 0.84
C LYS A 21 42.38 33.50 1.62
N SER A 22 43.48 33.39 2.35
CA SER A 22 44.11 34.45 3.11
C SER A 22 44.39 35.65 2.19
N ILE A 23 43.51 36.65 2.26
CA ILE A 23 43.75 37.97 1.67
C ILE A 23 44.30 38.83 2.81
N ASN A 24 45.61 39.06 2.80
CA ASN A 24 46.20 40.19 3.52
C ASN A 24 45.71 41.48 2.85
N VAL A 25 44.56 41.99 3.26
CA VAL A 25 44.07 43.33 2.90
C VAL A 25 43.64 44.05 4.17
N THR A 26 44.14 45.26 4.28
CA THR A 26 43.97 46.25 5.34
C THR A 26 42.55 46.30 5.93
N LYS A 27 42.50 46.23 7.27
CA LYS A 27 41.28 46.22 8.11
C LYS A 27 40.45 47.49 7.91
N SER A 28 39.33 47.40 7.19
CA SER A 28 38.20 48.32 7.42
C SER A 28 37.37 47.81 8.61
N GLU A 29 36.81 48.72 9.39
CA GLU A 29 35.96 48.41 10.55
C GLU A 29 34.74 47.54 10.15
N THR A 30 34.27 47.68 8.90
CA THR A 30 33.10 46.96 8.39
C THR A 30 33.37 45.49 8.04
N ASN A 31 34.60 45.10 7.71
CA ASN A 31 34.96 43.67 7.58
C ASN A 31 34.91 42.96 8.94
N LYS A 32 35.18 43.66 10.04
CA LYS A 32 35.01 43.11 11.40
C LYS A 32 33.53 42.89 11.73
N VAL A 33 32.66 43.82 11.34
CA VAL A 33 31.19 43.69 11.53
C VAL A 33 30.64 42.49 10.75
N TYR A 34 31.11 42.24 9.53
CA TYR A 34 30.73 41.06 8.76
C TYR A 34 31.18 39.75 9.44
N ILE A 35 32.43 39.70 9.90
CA ILE A 35 32.96 38.54 10.65
C ILE A 35 32.14 38.30 11.92
N GLU A 36 31.75 39.36 12.62
CA GLU A 36 30.91 39.25 13.81
C GLU A 36 29.50 38.74 13.47
N ALA A 37 28.90 39.21 12.37
CA ALA A 37 27.62 38.71 11.88
C ALA A 37 27.67 37.19 11.60
N GLU A 38 28.73 36.71 10.94
CA GLU A 38 28.97 35.28 10.69
C GLU A 38 29.14 34.49 11.99
N ASN A 39 29.84 35.05 12.99
CA ASN A 39 30.00 34.42 14.31
C ASN A 39 28.66 34.28 15.03
N GLN A 40 27.83 35.32 15.04
CA GLN A 40 26.51 35.28 15.66
C GLN A 40 25.58 34.30 14.95
N PHE A 41 25.65 34.26 13.61
CA PHE A 41 24.92 33.28 12.81
C PHE A 41 25.30 31.84 13.18
N ARG A 42 26.60 31.54 13.31
CA ARG A 42 27.11 30.21 13.73
C ARG A 42 26.71 29.84 15.16
N LYS A 43 26.57 30.83 16.05
CA LYS A 43 26.08 30.65 17.43
C LYS A 43 24.56 30.49 17.54
N HIS A 44 23.83 30.49 16.41
CA HIS A 44 22.37 30.44 16.36
C HIS A 44 21.68 31.69 16.93
N ASN A 45 22.42 32.80 17.09
CA ASN A 45 21.89 34.10 17.47
C ASN A 45 21.36 34.83 16.22
N TYR A 46 20.37 34.22 15.56
CA TYR A 46 19.94 34.63 14.21
C TYR A 46 19.35 36.04 14.14
N GLN A 47 18.75 36.52 15.23
CA GLN A 47 18.22 37.88 15.30
C GLN A 47 19.37 38.91 15.33
N GLU A 48 20.41 38.66 16.14
CA GLU A 48 21.60 39.52 16.20
C GLU A 48 22.40 39.49 14.90
N ALA A 49 22.55 38.31 14.29
CA ALA A 49 23.14 38.16 12.97
C ALA A 49 22.37 38.96 11.90
N PHE A 50 21.03 38.86 11.90
CA PHE A 50 20.16 39.62 10.99
C PHE A 50 20.40 41.13 11.10
N ASP A 51 20.46 41.66 12.32
CA ASP A 51 20.65 43.10 12.56
C ASP A 51 22.05 43.56 12.08
N LEU A 52 23.08 42.76 12.31
CA LEU A 52 24.45 43.04 11.84
C LEU A 52 24.56 42.98 10.31
N TYR A 53 24.00 41.96 9.64
CA TYR A 53 23.99 41.90 8.17
C TYR A 53 23.22 43.07 7.57
N LYS A 54 22.07 43.44 8.14
CA LYS A 54 21.27 44.59 7.69
C LYS A 54 22.04 45.91 7.83
N LYS A 55 22.83 46.08 8.90
CA LYS A 55 23.73 47.24 9.07
C LYS A 55 24.75 47.34 7.93
N ILE A 56 25.30 46.21 7.50
CA ILE A 56 26.29 46.17 6.40
C ILE A 56 25.66 46.55 5.06
N THR A 57 24.44 46.09 4.76
CA THR A 57 23.74 46.44 3.51
C THR A 57 23.53 47.95 3.32
N LYS A 58 23.46 48.71 4.43
CA LYS A 58 23.29 50.17 4.45
C LYS A 58 24.59 50.96 4.57
N SER A 59 25.73 50.29 4.76
CA SER A 59 27.03 50.94 4.98
C SER A 59 27.76 51.24 3.67
N LYS A 60 28.73 52.17 3.69
CA LYS A 60 29.63 52.43 2.54
C LYS A 60 30.70 51.33 2.44
N VAL A 61 30.32 50.17 1.89
CA VAL A 61 31.21 49.03 1.60
C VAL A 61 31.18 48.62 0.14
N SER A 62 32.06 47.68 -0.25
CA SER A 62 32.08 47.11 -1.60
C SER A 62 30.72 46.55 -2.00
N ASP A 63 30.37 46.71 -3.27
CA ASP A 63 29.09 46.24 -3.81
C ASP A 63 28.89 44.73 -3.60
N ASP A 64 29.96 43.94 -3.73
CA ASP A 64 29.95 42.51 -3.45
C ASP A 64 29.59 42.19 -1.99
N LEU A 65 30.18 42.92 -1.02
CA LEU A 65 29.89 42.71 0.40
C LEU A 65 28.45 43.11 0.76
N LYS A 66 27.88 44.12 0.09
CA LYS A 66 26.46 44.48 0.22
C LYS A 66 25.56 43.36 -0.29
N LYS A 67 25.85 42.83 -1.47
CA LYS A 67 25.09 41.72 -2.07
C LYS A 67 25.17 40.47 -1.19
N LYS A 68 26.36 40.11 -0.71
CA LYS A 68 26.58 39.02 0.24
C LYS A 68 25.78 39.16 1.53
N SER A 69 25.85 40.33 2.15
CA SER A 69 25.11 40.60 3.38
C SER A 69 23.60 40.62 3.15
N GLY A 70 23.15 41.11 1.99
CA GLY A 70 21.73 41.10 1.62
C GLY A 70 21.16 39.69 1.45
N LEU A 71 21.92 38.75 0.90
CA LEU A 71 21.50 37.35 0.84
C LEU A 71 21.42 36.73 2.25
N LYS A 72 22.40 37.03 3.12
CA LYS A 72 22.39 36.59 4.53
C LYS A 72 21.22 37.16 5.34
N VAL A 73 20.74 38.36 5.02
CA VAL A 73 19.49 38.91 5.57
C VAL A 73 18.29 38.02 5.19
N LEU A 74 18.20 37.55 3.94
CA LEU A 74 17.13 36.65 3.51
C LEU A 74 17.23 35.28 4.20
N GLU A 75 18.43 34.71 4.31
CA GLU A 75 18.65 33.44 5.01
C GLU A 75 18.25 33.51 6.49
N THR A 76 18.61 34.60 7.18
CA THR A 76 18.21 34.79 8.59
C THR A 76 16.71 34.99 8.75
N LEU A 77 16.04 35.73 7.85
CA LEU A 77 14.57 35.84 7.84
C LEU A 77 13.89 34.48 7.61
N PHE A 78 14.46 33.64 6.75
CA PHE A 78 14.00 32.28 6.50
C PHE A 78 14.11 31.40 7.76
N ILE A 79 15.26 31.41 8.44
CA ILE A 79 15.48 30.68 9.71
C ILE A 79 14.51 31.16 10.80
N LEU A 80 14.33 32.47 10.91
CA LEU A 80 13.41 33.10 11.87
C LEU A 80 11.93 32.95 11.50
N LYS A 81 11.62 32.33 10.35
CA LYS A 81 10.26 32.11 9.84
C LYS A 81 9.45 33.41 9.68
N LYS A 82 10.12 34.52 9.33
CA LYS A 82 9.48 35.82 9.06
C LYS A 82 9.02 35.90 7.61
N TRP A 83 8.08 35.02 7.25
CA TRP A 83 7.69 34.70 5.86
C TRP A 83 7.25 35.92 5.03
N ASP A 84 6.46 36.83 5.61
CA ASP A 84 5.87 37.94 4.86
C ASP A 84 6.90 39.02 4.46
N ASN A 85 7.85 39.31 5.35
CA ASN A 85 8.97 40.21 5.05
C ASN A 85 9.95 39.54 4.08
N LEU A 86 10.16 38.24 4.26
CA LEU A 86 11.08 37.44 3.46
C LEU A 86 10.70 37.43 1.97
N ILE A 87 9.43 37.19 1.61
CA ILE A 87 9.01 37.11 0.20
C ILE A 87 9.19 38.46 -0.50
N SER A 88 8.79 39.56 0.15
CA SER A 88 8.93 40.91 -0.40
C SER A 88 10.41 41.31 -0.60
N ASP A 89 11.25 41.04 0.40
CA ASP A 89 12.68 41.36 0.34
C ASP A 89 13.41 40.49 -0.70
N LEU A 90 13.00 39.23 -0.83
CA LEU A 90 13.53 38.28 -1.81
C LEU A 90 13.23 38.74 -3.25
N ASP A 91 11.99 39.12 -3.55
CA ASP A 91 11.61 39.60 -4.88
C ASP A 91 12.37 40.86 -5.28
N ASN A 92 12.58 41.79 -4.33
CA ASN A 92 13.38 42.98 -4.56
C ASN A 92 14.86 42.62 -4.80
N TYR A 93 15.42 41.72 -3.99
CA TYR A 93 16.80 41.28 -4.14
C TYR A 93 17.07 40.62 -5.51
N ILE A 94 16.13 39.80 -5.98
CA ILE A 94 16.19 39.15 -7.32
C ILE A 94 16.12 40.19 -8.45
N LYS A 95 15.34 41.26 -8.30
CA LYS A 95 15.21 42.33 -9.30
C LYS A 95 16.49 43.16 -9.42
N VAL A 96 17.12 43.50 -8.30
CA VAL A 96 18.32 44.35 -8.26
C VAL A 96 19.58 43.60 -8.70
N ASN A 97 19.64 42.29 -8.48
CA ASN A 97 20.75 41.44 -8.92
C ASN A 97 20.34 40.69 -10.19
N HIS A 98 20.55 41.27 -11.38
CA HIS A 98 20.17 40.62 -12.65
C HIS A 98 21.38 39.96 -13.35
N ASN A 99 21.19 38.75 -13.90
CA ASN A 99 22.17 37.97 -14.67
C ASN A 99 23.54 37.79 -13.98
N ASN A 100 23.56 37.59 -12.66
CA ASN A 100 24.79 37.37 -11.91
C ASN A 100 24.62 36.25 -10.86
N ILE A 101 25.73 35.84 -10.23
CA ILE A 101 25.75 34.76 -9.23
C ILE A 101 24.79 35.02 -8.05
N TRP A 102 24.63 36.27 -7.64
CA TRP A 102 23.73 36.66 -6.55
C TRP A 102 22.25 36.45 -6.92
N GLN A 103 21.89 36.63 -8.19
CA GLN A 103 20.56 36.28 -8.69
C GLN A 103 20.29 34.78 -8.60
N ALA A 104 21.26 33.97 -9.01
CA ALA A 104 21.13 32.51 -9.00
C ALA A 104 20.98 32.00 -7.57
N ARG A 105 21.82 32.47 -6.64
CA ARG A 105 21.71 32.19 -5.20
C ARG A 105 20.34 32.56 -4.63
N ALA A 106 19.81 33.72 -4.99
CA ALA A 106 18.49 34.16 -4.54
C ALA A 106 17.35 33.28 -5.10
N TYR A 107 17.42 32.83 -6.36
CA TYR A 107 16.46 31.88 -6.90
C TYR A 107 16.57 30.48 -6.27
N THR A 108 17.77 30.00 -5.94
CA THR A 108 17.93 28.76 -5.16
C THR A 108 17.26 28.89 -3.80
N LEU A 109 17.51 29.98 -3.07
CA LEU A 109 16.89 30.26 -1.78
C LEU A 109 15.36 30.40 -1.92
N SER A 110 14.88 31.03 -3.00
CA SER A 110 13.46 31.12 -3.32
C SER A 110 12.80 29.75 -3.44
N GLY A 111 13.41 28.81 -4.16
CA GLY A 111 12.93 27.43 -4.25
C GLY A 111 12.77 26.77 -2.88
N LYS A 112 13.78 26.92 -2.00
CA LYS A 112 13.76 26.41 -0.63
C LYS A 112 12.67 27.05 0.25
N ILE A 113 12.45 28.35 0.11
CA ILE A 113 11.42 29.10 0.85
C ILE A 113 10.03 28.61 0.47
N TYR A 114 9.73 28.55 -0.82
CA TYR A 114 8.42 28.08 -1.32
C TYR A 114 8.12 26.62 -0.93
N GLN A 115 9.16 25.79 -0.79
CA GLN A 115 9.01 24.40 -0.31
C GLN A 115 8.74 24.28 1.20
N SER A 116 9.21 25.23 2.00
CA SER A 116 9.24 25.11 3.47
C SER A 116 8.17 25.93 4.19
N MET A 117 7.64 26.95 3.52
CA MET A 117 6.65 27.83 4.12
C MET A 117 5.28 27.14 4.27
N PRO A 118 4.48 27.51 5.29
CA PRO A 118 3.13 26.98 5.46
C PRO A 118 2.27 27.25 4.22
N SER A 119 1.68 26.19 3.64
CA SER A 119 0.78 26.30 2.49
C SER A 119 -0.64 26.73 2.84
N GLU A 120 -0.91 26.98 4.13
CA GLU A 120 -2.19 27.44 4.64
C GLU A 120 -2.00 28.80 5.34
N GLY A 121 -2.96 29.70 5.18
CA GLY A 121 -2.91 31.03 5.76
C GLY A 121 -4.24 31.77 5.66
N TYR A 122 -4.22 33.07 5.95
CA TYR A 122 -5.40 33.93 5.92
C TYR A 122 -5.17 35.14 5.02
N LYS A 123 -6.16 35.50 4.21
CA LYS A 123 -6.14 36.65 3.32
C LYS A 123 -6.92 37.81 3.95
N ARG A 124 -6.26 38.96 4.10
CA ARG A 124 -6.84 40.20 4.64
C ARG A 124 -6.45 41.38 3.75
N ASN A 125 -7.44 42.15 3.31
CA ASN A 125 -7.25 43.32 2.43
C ASN A 125 -6.38 43.02 1.19
N GLY A 126 -6.54 41.84 0.60
CA GLY A 126 -5.77 41.39 -0.57
C GLY A 126 -4.36 40.87 -0.27
N LYS A 127 -3.85 40.97 0.97
CA LYS A 127 -2.56 40.43 1.40
C LYS A 127 -2.73 39.08 2.08
N ILE A 128 -1.85 38.14 1.76
CA ILE A 128 -1.80 36.80 2.35
C ILE A 128 -0.87 36.82 3.55
N TYR A 129 -1.35 36.34 4.69
CA TYR A 129 -0.58 36.14 5.91
C TYR A 129 -0.42 34.63 6.15
N ARG A 130 0.83 34.16 6.20
CA ARG A 130 1.16 32.73 6.37
C ARG A 130 1.35 32.30 7.82
N ASP A 131 1.18 33.24 8.76
CA ASP A 131 1.22 32.96 10.19
C ASP A 131 -0.13 32.42 10.68
N THR A 132 -0.19 31.13 10.97
CA THR A 132 -1.38 30.44 11.48
C THR A 132 -1.86 30.92 12.86
N THR A 133 -1.11 31.80 13.53
CA THR A 133 -1.53 32.43 14.79
C THR A 133 -2.50 33.60 14.57
N ILE A 134 -2.50 34.22 13.38
CA ILE A 134 -3.45 35.27 12.99
C ILE A 134 -4.59 34.59 12.22
N ARG A 135 -5.75 34.41 12.88
CA ARG A 135 -6.93 33.73 12.30
C ARG A 135 -8.01 34.69 11.79
N ASP A 136 -7.63 35.93 11.56
CA ASP A 136 -8.51 37.00 11.11
C ASP A 136 -8.39 37.18 9.59
N GLY A 137 -9.47 36.88 8.84
CA GLY A 137 -9.52 36.94 7.37
C GLY A 137 -10.05 35.67 6.69
N GLU A 138 -10.02 35.65 5.36
CA GLU A 138 -10.44 34.49 4.54
C GLU A 138 -9.36 33.39 4.59
N TYR A 139 -9.69 32.18 5.05
CA TYR A 139 -8.76 31.05 5.00
C TYR A 139 -8.44 30.68 3.55
N ILE A 140 -7.16 30.48 3.25
CA ILE A 140 -6.68 30.10 1.93
C ILE A 140 -5.63 28.99 2.02
N SER A 141 -5.65 28.09 1.04
CA SER A 141 -4.59 27.13 0.78
C SER A 141 -3.89 27.46 -0.53
N THR A 142 -2.58 27.65 -0.49
CA THR A 142 -1.74 28.04 -1.63
C THR A 142 -0.81 26.91 -2.08
N TYR A 143 -1.05 25.68 -1.61
CA TYR A 143 -0.19 24.52 -1.81
C TYR A 143 0.28 24.35 -3.26
N ASP A 144 -0.64 24.36 -4.24
CA ASP A 144 -0.29 24.19 -5.65
C ASP A 144 0.45 25.40 -6.24
N GLN A 145 0.14 26.61 -5.76
CA GLN A 145 0.80 27.84 -6.21
C GLN A 145 2.25 27.89 -5.72
N ASP A 146 2.46 27.60 -4.43
CA ASP A 146 3.77 27.56 -3.79
C ASP A 146 4.67 26.52 -4.45
N ARG A 147 4.11 25.35 -4.76
CA ARG A 147 4.82 24.29 -5.51
C ARG A 147 5.26 24.76 -6.89
N LYS A 148 4.38 25.43 -7.66
CA LYS A 148 4.73 25.97 -8.99
C LYS A 148 5.81 27.04 -8.91
N LEU A 149 5.76 27.89 -7.88
CA LEU A 149 6.77 28.92 -7.63
C LEU A 149 8.11 28.31 -7.24
N ALA A 150 8.14 27.28 -6.38
CA ALA A 150 9.35 26.55 -6.04
C ALA A 150 10.03 25.95 -7.29
N LEU A 151 9.25 25.24 -8.12
CA LEU A 151 9.73 24.66 -9.38
C LEU A 151 10.34 25.74 -10.30
N LYS A 152 9.61 26.84 -10.51
CA LYS A 152 10.04 27.95 -11.37
C LYS A 152 11.33 28.59 -10.84
N SER A 153 11.45 28.75 -9.53
CA SER A 153 12.65 29.31 -8.89
C SER A 153 13.86 28.41 -9.07
N PHE A 154 13.75 27.09 -8.87
CA PHE A 154 14.85 26.16 -9.13
C PHE A 154 15.25 26.13 -10.61
N GLN A 155 14.29 26.14 -11.54
CA GLN A 155 14.57 26.18 -12.98
C GLN A 155 15.30 27.46 -13.40
N LYS A 156 14.88 28.61 -12.89
CA LYS A 156 15.55 29.89 -13.15
C LYS A 156 16.96 29.94 -12.58
N SER A 157 17.15 29.42 -11.36
CA SER A 157 18.49 29.31 -10.78
C SER A 157 19.40 28.47 -11.67
N LYS A 158 18.88 27.33 -12.17
CA LYS A 158 19.61 26.42 -13.04
C LYS A 158 20.02 27.07 -14.36
N GLU A 159 19.11 27.82 -14.96
CA GLU A 159 19.35 28.58 -16.20
C GLU A 159 20.49 29.60 -16.01
N ILE A 160 20.47 30.37 -14.93
CA ILE A 160 21.50 31.40 -14.66
C ILE A 160 22.86 30.76 -14.41
N TYR A 161 22.95 29.70 -13.59
CA TYR A 161 24.23 29.01 -13.39
C TYR A 161 24.76 28.38 -14.67
N TYR A 162 23.90 27.85 -15.53
CA TYR A 162 24.31 27.31 -16.83
C TYR A 162 24.95 28.38 -17.72
N LEU A 163 24.43 29.62 -17.69
CA LEU A 163 25.03 30.76 -18.39
C LEU A 163 26.37 31.17 -17.78
N LEU A 164 26.49 31.19 -16.45
CA LEU A 164 27.72 31.53 -15.72
C LEU A 164 28.84 30.48 -15.87
N GLN A 165 28.50 29.25 -16.27
CA GLN A 165 29.46 28.16 -16.51
C GLN A 165 30.04 28.15 -17.94
N LYS A 166 29.48 28.92 -18.88
CA LYS A 166 30.04 29.00 -20.25
C LYS A 166 31.27 29.91 -20.27
N PRO A 167 32.38 29.52 -20.94
CA PRO A 167 33.46 30.46 -21.22
C PRO A 167 32.91 31.59 -22.09
N SER A 168 33.13 32.85 -21.68
CA SER A 168 32.75 34.02 -22.48
C SER A 168 33.53 34.07 -23.80
N GLN A 169 32.92 34.60 -24.88
CA GLN A 169 33.65 34.96 -26.11
C GLN A 169 34.49 36.24 -25.94
N ASP A 170 34.31 36.98 -24.84
CA ASP A 170 35.21 38.05 -24.41
C ASP A 170 36.28 37.48 -23.47
N VAL A 171 37.54 37.51 -23.91
CA VAL A 171 38.73 36.89 -23.26
C VAL A 171 39.01 37.44 -21.84
N ASN A 172 38.27 38.44 -21.36
CA ASN A 172 38.45 39.06 -20.04
C ASN A 172 37.30 38.90 -19.03
N GLN A 173 36.26 38.09 -19.30
CA GLN A 173 35.24 37.84 -18.27
C GLN A 173 34.85 36.36 -18.14
N TYR A 174 35.18 35.80 -16.97
CA TYR A 174 34.72 34.55 -16.40
C TYR A 174 35.20 33.23 -17.02
N THR A 175 36.28 32.70 -16.44
CA THR A 175 36.52 31.26 -16.33
C THR A 175 35.66 30.72 -15.17
N PRO A 176 34.94 29.60 -15.30
CA PRO A 176 34.17 29.04 -14.18
C PRO A 176 35.05 28.80 -12.95
N THR A 177 34.69 29.43 -11.82
CA THR A 177 35.44 29.30 -10.56
C THR A 177 34.99 28.04 -9.80
N GLN A 178 35.84 27.56 -8.89
CA GLN A 178 35.50 26.45 -7.96
C GLN A 178 34.22 26.71 -7.17
N GLU A 179 33.95 27.97 -6.84
CA GLU A 179 32.75 28.43 -6.13
C GLU A 179 31.47 28.18 -6.94
N ILE A 180 31.50 28.42 -8.26
CA ILE A 180 30.35 28.16 -9.15
C ILE A 180 30.04 26.66 -9.19
N TYR A 181 31.06 25.79 -9.26
CA TYR A 181 30.84 24.34 -9.25
C TYR A 181 30.19 23.84 -7.96
N GLN A 182 30.61 24.37 -6.81
CA GLN A 182 30.02 24.03 -5.51
C GLN A 182 28.54 24.39 -5.45
N GLU A 183 28.18 25.59 -5.91
CA GLU A 183 26.79 26.07 -5.87
C GLU A 183 25.86 25.32 -6.82
N VAL A 184 26.37 24.86 -7.96
CA VAL A 184 25.59 24.03 -8.88
C VAL A 184 25.37 22.63 -8.32
N ILE A 185 26.35 22.06 -7.60
CA ILE A 185 26.16 20.79 -6.90
C ILE A 185 25.05 20.92 -5.85
N ASP A 186 25.07 21.99 -5.04
CA ASP A 186 24.03 22.23 -4.04
C ASP A 186 22.66 22.49 -4.65
N LEU A 187 22.57 23.34 -5.69
CA LEU A 187 21.34 23.59 -6.41
C LEU A 187 20.75 22.28 -6.96
N ASN A 188 21.57 21.49 -7.65
CA ASN A 188 21.10 20.26 -8.29
C ASN A 188 20.55 19.28 -7.26
N PHE A 189 21.21 19.17 -6.10
CA PHE A 189 20.74 18.31 -5.02
C PHE A 189 19.40 18.77 -4.46
N GLU A 190 19.27 20.06 -4.17
CA GLU A 190 18.04 20.65 -3.63
C GLU A 190 16.88 20.55 -4.63
N PHE A 191 17.18 20.78 -5.90
CA PHE A 191 16.19 20.68 -6.96
C PHE A 191 15.75 19.22 -7.17
N ALA A 192 16.67 18.27 -7.16
CA ALA A 192 16.34 16.86 -7.24
C ALA A 192 15.51 16.39 -6.02
N ASN A 193 15.84 16.85 -4.80
CA ASN A 193 15.05 16.58 -3.60
C ASN A 193 13.64 17.17 -3.68
N PHE A 194 13.49 18.38 -4.21
CA PHE A 194 12.18 18.97 -4.45
C PHE A 194 11.34 18.11 -5.42
N LEU A 195 11.91 17.73 -6.56
CA LEU A 195 11.25 16.90 -7.59
C LEU A 195 10.91 15.48 -7.12
N THR A 196 11.58 14.99 -6.07
CA THR A 196 11.35 13.65 -5.48
C THR A 196 10.38 13.67 -4.30
N SER A 197 10.09 14.84 -3.74
CA SER A 197 9.24 14.96 -2.55
C SER A 197 7.81 14.48 -2.82
N LYS A 198 7.18 13.82 -1.83
CA LYS A 198 5.74 13.46 -1.89
C LYS A 198 4.86 14.69 -2.11
N SER A 199 5.33 15.87 -1.70
CA SER A 199 4.62 17.12 -1.92
C SER A 199 4.49 17.48 -3.42
N TYR A 200 5.32 16.87 -4.27
CA TYR A 200 5.30 17.04 -5.72
C TYR A 200 4.44 15.99 -6.46
N TYR A 201 3.95 14.91 -5.84
CA TYR A 201 3.08 13.95 -6.55
C TYR A 201 1.89 13.51 -5.71
N TYR A 202 0.70 13.50 -6.31
CA TYR A 202 -0.44 12.77 -5.74
C TYR A 202 -0.16 11.26 -5.85
N ILE A 203 -0.73 10.47 -4.93
CA ILE A 203 -0.59 9.00 -4.91
C ILE A 203 -0.99 8.36 -6.26
N SER A 204 -1.94 8.95 -6.99
CA SER A 204 -2.33 8.52 -8.35
C SER A 204 -1.27 8.77 -9.43
N ASP A 205 -0.45 9.81 -9.28
CA ASP A 205 0.65 10.09 -10.20
C ASP A 205 1.87 9.19 -9.93
N TYR A 206 1.98 8.64 -8.71
CA TYR A 206 3.00 7.65 -8.37
C TYR A 206 2.83 6.33 -9.14
N GLU A 207 1.60 5.95 -9.48
CA GLU A 207 1.32 4.73 -10.25
C GLU A 207 1.60 4.91 -11.75
N SER A 208 1.31 6.10 -12.31
CA SER A 208 1.60 6.41 -13.72
C SER A 208 3.11 6.53 -14.00
N LEU A 209 3.91 6.92 -13.00
CA LEU A 209 5.37 6.92 -13.06
C LEU A 209 5.97 5.50 -13.20
N SER A 210 5.24 4.42 -12.93
CA SER A 210 5.77 3.04 -13.04
C SER A 210 5.77 2.45 -14.46
N ASN A 211 5.11 3.12 -15.43
CA ASN A 211 4.80 2.54 -16.74
C ASN A 211 5.61 3.10 -17.93
N SER A 212 6.51 4.08 -17.74
CA SER A 212 7.33 4.61 -18.85
C SER A 212 8.56 3.74 -19.11
N THR A 213 8.64 3.14 -20.29
CA THR A 213 9.81 2.38 -20.75
C THR A 213 10.64 3.24 -21.71
N LYS A 214 11.96 3.27 -21.46
CA LYS A 214 13.03 3.99 -22.20
C LYS A 214 13.17 5.48 -21.85
N ILE A 215 14.10 5.78 -20.94
CA ILE A 215 14.66 7.13 -20.76
C ILE A 215 16.00 7.15 -21.47
N LYS A 216 16.15 7.99 -22.50
CA LYS A 216 17.43 8.28 -23.13
C LYS A 216 17.79 9.72 -22.73
N VAL A 217 18.89 9.91 -21.99
CA VAL A 217 19.43 11.26 -21.75
C VAL A 217 20.21 11.63 -23.01
N ILE A 218 19.58 12.34 -23.95
CA ILE A 218 20.18 12.72 -25.26
C ILE A 218 20.84 14.11 -25.17
N SER A 219 20.90 14.73 -23.98
CA SER A 219 21.26 16.14 -23.82
C SER A 219 22.24 16.36 -22.67
N ASN A 220 23.31 17.11 -22.92
CA ASN A 220 24.23 17.65 -21.90
C ASN A 220 23.64 18.88 -21.17
N GLN A 221 22.36 19.20 -21.38
CA GLN A 221 21.65 20.32 -20.78
C GLN A 221 20.37 19.86 -20.09
N TYR A 222 20.09 20.48 -18.93
CA TYR A 222 18.83 20.29 -18.20
C TYR A 222 17.64 20.73 -19.06
N ASN A 223 16.69 19.83 -19.29
CA ASN A 223 15.48 20.13 -20.07
C ASN A 223 14.24 20.14 -19.16
N PRO A 224 13.65 21.31 -18.86
CA PRO A 224 12.47 21.41 -18.00
C PRO A 224 11.20 20.78 -18.61
N LYS A 225 11.19 20.49 -19.92
CA LYS A 225 10.08 19.82 -20.62
C LYS A 225 10.23 18.30 -20.65
N SER A 226 11.37 17.75 -20.20
CA SER A 226 11.58 16.30 -20.16
C SER A 226 10.75 15.64 -19.06
N ASP A 227 10.54 14.33 -19.13
CA ASP A 227 9.93 13.59 -18.03
C ASP A 227 10.75 13.85 -16.75
N VAL A 228 10.05 14.11 -15.64
CA VAL A 228 10.64 14.50 -14.36
C VAL A 228 11.68 13.49 -13.85
N LYS A 229 11.60 12.22 -14.24
CA LYS A 229 12.65 11.21 -13.96
C LYS A 229 13.95 11.55 -14.68
N VAL A 230 13.86 11.98 -15.94
CA VAL A 230 15.01 12.43 -16.74
C VAL A 230 15.61 13.67 -16.11
N GLN A 231 14.77 14.57 -15.60
CA GLN A 231 15.21 15.76 -14.87
C GLN A 231 15.98 15.38 -13.60
N ILE A 232 15.43 14.49 -12.77
CA ILE A 232 16.08 14.02 -11.53
C ILE A 232 17.40 13.32 -11.84
N ILE A 233 17.40 12.41 -12.83
CA ILE A 233 18.59 11.70 -13.28
C ILE A 233 19.67 12.68 -13.73
N PHE A 234 19.30 13.65 -14.57
CA PHE A 234 20.22 14.67 -15.06
C PHE A 234 20.84 15.47 -13.91
N LEU A 235 20.02 15.92 -12.95
CA LEU A 235 20.50 16.73 -11.83
C LEU A 235 21.52 15.96 -10.97
N TYR A 236 21.29 14.67 -10.69
CA TYR A 236 22.24 13.83 -9.97
C TYR A 236 23.49 13.49 -10.80
N ASP A 237 23.33 13.14 -12.08
CA ASP A 237 24.47 12.85 -12.98
C ASP A 237 25.43 14.04 -13.09
N GLU A 238 24.88 15.25 -13.18
CA GLU A 238 25.66 16.46 -13.28
C GLU A 238 26.40 16.78 -11.98
N ILE A 239 25.87 16.46 -10.79
CA ILE A 239 26.63 16.55 -9.52
C ILE A 239 27.92 15.72 -9.60
N PHE A 240 27.88 14.53 -10.21
CA PHE A 240 29.05 13.67 -10.36
C PHE A 240 30.00 14.17 -11.45
N SER A 241 29.47 14.64 -12.57
CA SER A 241 30.24 15.17 -13.67
C SER A 241 31.01 16.45 -13.29
N LEU A 242 30.38 17.37 -12.56
CA LEU A 242 31.03 18.61 -12.10
C LEU A 242 32.18 18.35 -11.12
N ASN A 243 32.06 17.33 -10.26
CA ASN A 243 33.15 16.92 -9.38
C ASN A 243 34.41 16.49 -10.17
N ARG A 244 34.25 15.68 -11.23
CA ARG A 244 35.37 15.22 -12.07
C ARG A 244 36.11 16.38 -12.75
N ILE A 245 35.40 17.46 -13.06
CA ILE A 245 35.93 18.65 -13.74
C ILE A 245 36.65 19.59 -12.76
N ALA A 246 36.10 19.78 -11.56
CA ALA A 246 36.59 20.76 -10.60
C ALA A 246 37.90 20.33 -9.86
N LYS A 247 38.15 19.03 -9.65
CA LYS A 247 39.36 18.49 -8.98
C LYS A 247 39.68 19.16 -7.62
N ASN A 248 38.68 19.34 -6.75
CA ASN A 248 38.85 19.88 -5.39
C ASN A 248 38.38 18.83 -4.34
N PRO A 249 39.19 18.51 -3.31
CA PRO A 249 38.82 17.55 -2.25
C PRO A 249 37.46 17.81 -1.60
N HIS A 250 37.10 19.07 -1.35
CA HIS A 250 35.81 19.43 -0.74
C HIS A 250 34.63 19.09 -1.67
N ASN A 251 34.78 19.35 -2.97
CA ASN A 251 33.75 19.03 -3.96
C ASN A 251 33.57 17.51 -4.11
N GLU A 252 34.64 16.72 -3.94
CA GLU A 252 34.54 15.26 -3.92
C GLU A 252 33.82 14.76 -2.66
N ALA A 253 34.18 15.28 -1.48
CA ALA A 253 33.49 14.99 -0.23
C ALA A 253 32.00 15.34 -0.30
N MET A 254 31.67 16.51 -0.85
CA MET A 254 30.30 16.97 -1.06
C MET A 254 29.54 16.07 -2.03
N SER A 255 30.12 15.72 -3.18
CA SER A 255 29.51 14.80 -4.14
C SER A 255 29.20 13.42 -3.51
N LEU A 256 30.14 12.86 -2.74
CA LEU A 256 29.95 11.62 -1.97
C LEU A 256 28.83 11.76 -0.92
N PHE A 257 28.79 12.89 -0.22
CA PHE A 257 27.81 13.15 0.84
C PHE A 257 26.40 13.28 0.30
N LYS A 258 26.23 14.02 -0.81
CA LYS A 258 24.93 14.16 -1.49
C LYS A 258 24.46 12.82 -2.06
N LYS A 259 25.38 12.00 -2.58
CA LYS A 259 25.11 10.62 -3.01
C LYS A 259 24.62 9.74 -1.86
N ALA A 260 25.32 9.76 -0.72
CA ALA A 260 24.89 9.04 0.47
C ALA A 260 23.53 9.52 1.00
N SER A 261 23.32 10.84 1.03
CA SER A 261 22.07 11.46 1.48
C SER A 261 20.87 11.08 0.58
N TYR A 262 21.08 11.00 -0.74
CA TYR A 262 20.08 10.47 -1.66
C TYR A 262 19.65 9.07 -1.24
N TYR A 263 20.60 8.17 -0.97
CA TYR A 263 20.28 6.80 -0.55
C TYR A 263 19.61 6.70 0.81
N MET A 264 20.02 7.52 1.78
CA MET A 264 19.43 7.52 3.12
C MET A 264 17.96 7.97 3.11
N ASN A 265 17.61 8.97 2.29
CA ASN A 265 16.29 9.59 2.29
C ASN A 265 15.26 8.90 1.37
N ASN A 266 15.69 8.06 0.43
CA ASN A 266 14.84 7.56 -0.67
C ASN A 266 14.52 6.06 -0.63
N ASN A 267 14.32 5.45 0.55
CA ASN A 267 13.81 4.07 0.67
C ASN A 267 12.45 3.82 -0.02
N GLY A 268 11.69 4.86 -0.39
CA GLY A 268 10.49 4.73 -1.25
C GLY A 268 10.80 4.64 -2.76
N ILE A 269 11.84 5.31 -3.23
CA ILE A 269 12.29 5.28 -4.63
C ILE A 269 13.19 4.05 -4.89
N GLY A 270 13.84 3.50 -3.87
CA GLY A 270 14.48 2.18 -3.94
C GLY A 270 13.52 1.06 -4.37
N ALA A 271 12.21 1.17 -4.05
CA ALA A 271 11.17 0.27 -4.55
C ALA A 271 10.81 0.53 -6.03
N ILE A 272 10.85 1.80 -6.46
CA ILE A 272 10.66 2.21 -7.86
C ILE A 272 11.83 1.71 -8.72
N TYR A 273 13.07 1.89 -8.26
CA TYR A 273 14.26 1.41 -8.97
C TYR A 273 14.45 -0.10 -8.88
N LYS A 274 14.11 -0.79 -7.77
CA LYS A 274 14.07 -2.26 -7.75
C LYS A 274 13.08 -2.82 -8.79
N LYS A 275 11.95 -2.13 -9.04
CA LYS A 275 11.01 -2.49 -10.12
C LYS A 275 11.52 -2.14 -11.53
N ILE A 276 12.30 -1.08 -11.69
CA ILE A 276 12.90 -0.67 -12.99
C ILE A 276 14.10 -1.56 -13.35
N ASN A 277 14.99 -1.86 -12.40
CA ASN A 277 16.22 -2.62 -12.62
C ASN A 277 15.95 -4.12 -12.88
N TYR A 278 14.77 -4.63 -12.49
CA TYR A 278 14.28 -5.94 -12.93
C TYR A 278 13.81 -5.95 -14.40
N LYS A 279 13.64 -4.79 -15.05
CA LYS A 279 13.08 -4.66 -16.42
C LYS A 279 14.04 -4.14 -17.50
N THR A 280 15.25 -3.67 -17.18
CA THR A 280 16.13 -2.98 -18.15
C THR A 280 17.58 -3.46 -18.16
N LYS A 281 17.82 -4.78 -18.11
CA LYS A 281 19.20 -5.31 -18.21
C LYS A 281 19.80 -5.27 -19.63
N ASN A 282 19.10 -4.69 -20.62
CA ASN A 282 19.60 -4.52 -21.98
C ASN A 282 19.45 -3.05 -22.43
N ASN A 283 20.58 -2.43 -22.81
CA ASN A 283 20.70 -1.21 -23.61
C ASN A 283 20.49 0.16 -22.95
N LEU A 284 21.21 0.43 -21.86
CA LEU A 284 21.55 1.80 -21.44
C LEU A 284 23.07 1.96 -21.49
N ASP A 285 23.57 2.57 -22.56
CA ASP A 285 24.95 3.08 -22.61
C ASP A 285 24.97 4.42 -21.87
N LEU A 286 24.89 4.34 -20.54
CA LEU A 286 25.20 5.45 -19.64
C LEU A 286 26.70 5.37 -19.40
N THR A 287 27.46 6.31 -19.96
CA THR A 287 28.93 6.27 -19.90
C THR A 287 29.51 6.52 -18.50
N ASN A 288 28.69 6.64 -17.43
CA ASN A 288 29.13 6.61 -16.04
C ASN A 288 28.00 6.19 -15.07
N ASP A 289 28.39 5.51 -14.00
CA ASP A 289 27.56 4.99 -12.90
C ASP A 289 26.49 5.98 -12.38
N LEU A 290 25.25 5.89 -12.88
CA LEU A 290 24.11 6.33 -12.09
C LEU A 290 23.89 5.31 -10.98
N PRO A 291 23.79 5.73 -9.71
CA PRO A 291 24.18 4.82 -8.67
C PRO A 291 22.92 4.01 -8.29
N LEU A 292 22.83 2.82 -8.86
CA LEU A 292 21.81 1.84 -8.57
C LEU A 292 22.09 1.25 -7.18
N SER A 293 21.36 1.71 -6.16
CA SER A 293 21.35 1.11 -4.81
C SER A 293 22.76 0.83 -4.23
N GLU A 294 23.54 1.87 -3.96
CA GLU A 294 24.72 1.71 -3.10
C GLU A 294 24.32 1.79 -1.62
N ASP A 295 24.99 1.01 -0.78
CA ASP A 295 24.92 1.22 0.66
C ASP A 295 25.52 2.61 0.96
N PRO A 296 24.80 3.54 1.64
CA PRO A 296 25.36 4.83 2.01
C PRO A 296 26.57 4.72 2.95
N ILE A 297 26.74 3.58 3.64
CA ILE A 297 27.84 3.37 4.60
C ILE A 297 29.22 3.52 3.94
N PRO A 298 29.58 2.77 2.87
CA PRO A 298 30.84 2.96 2.14
C PRO A 298 31.14 4.41 1.73
N LEU A 299 30.11 5.14 1.28
CA LEU A 299 30.26 6.52 0.83
C LEU A 299 30.59 7.46 1.98
N LEU A 300 29.84 7.36 3.09
CA LEU A 300 30.11 8.15 4.29
C LEU A 300 31.45 7.77 4.93
N LEU A 301 31.81 6.48 4.93
CA LEU A 301 33.12 6.03 5.40
C LEU A 301 34.24 6.64 4.55
N LYS A 302 34.11 6.67 3.22
CA LYS A 302 35.09 7.31 2.33
C LYS A 302 35.29 8.79 2.67
N ILE A 303 34.22 9.51 3.04
CA ILE A 303 34.33 10.91 3.50
C ILE A 303 35.16 10.98 4.79
N VAL A 304 34.81 10.16 5.78
CA VAL A 304 35.47 10.15 7.09
C VAL A 304 36.94 9.72 7.00
N THR A 305 37.29 8.80 6.09
CA THR A 305 38.66 8.29 5.94
C THR A 305 39.53 9.18 5.07
N ASN A 306 39.02 9.64 3.92
CA ASN A 306 39.84 10.31 2.90
C ASN A 306 39.76 11.84 3.01
N TYR A 307 38.73 12.37 3.65
CA TYR A 307 38.49 13.81 3.79
C TYR A 307 38.25 14.17 5.26
N SER A 308 39.07 13.63 6.16
CA SER A 308 38.88 13.77 7.61
C SER A 308 38.94 15.20 8.14
N ASN A 309 39.55 16.13 7.39
CA ASN A 309 39.63 17.56 7.74
C ASN A 309 38.49 18.39 7.12
N ASP A 310 37.62 17.76 6.33
CA ASP A 310 36.48 18.41 5.70
C ASP A 310 35.33 18.62 6.69
N GLU A 311 34.56 19.69 6.51
CA GLU A 311 33.40 20.00 7.36
C GLU A 311 32.28 18.95 7.29
N LEU A 312 32.24 18.15 6.22
CA LEU A 312 31.28 17.05 6.05
C LEU A 312 31.69 15.77 6.80
N ALA A 313 32.92 15.66 7.28
CA ALA A 313 33.36 14.49 8.05
C ALA A 313 32.58 14.27 9.36
N PRO A 314 32.37 15.28 10.24
CA PRO A 314 31.51 15.11 11.42
C PRO A 314 30.05 14.84 11.05
N GLU A 315 29.53 15.42 9.96
CA GLU A 315 28.15 15.15 9.51
C GLU A 315 27.99 13.71 9.00
N SER A 316 29.01 13.21 8.30
CA SER A 316 29.06 11.83 7.82
C SER A 316 29.13 10.82 8.96
N LEU A 317 29.86 11.11 10.04
CA LEU A 317 29.85 10.28 11.25
C LEU A 317 28.49 10.27 11.94
N LEU A 318 27.80 11.41 12.01
CA LEU A 318 26.43 11.46 12.57
C LEU A 318 25.48 10.62 11.71
N GLY A 319 25.57 10.74 10.38
CA GLY A 319 24.81 9.93 9.43
C GLY A 319 25.06 8.43 9.57
N LEU A 320 26.32 8.02 9.70
CA LEU A 320 26.71 6.62 9.96
C LEU A 320 26.10 6.10 11.27
N GLY A 321 26.22 6.87 12.36
CA GLY A 321 25.63 6.49 13.65
C GLY A 321 24.11 6.32 13.56
N ASN A 322 23.43 7.22 12.85
CA ASN A 322 21.98 7.13 12.61
C ASN A 322 21.61 5.89 11.79
N ILE A 323 22.39 5.56 10.76
CA ILE A 323 22.19 4.33 9.97
C ILE A 323 22.36 3.10 10.85
N TYR A 324 23.44 3.00 11.63
CA TYR A 324 23.67 1.86 12.52
C TYR A 324 22.56 1.73 13.56
N SER A 325 22.12 2.84 14.15
CA SER A 325 20.98 2.87 15.07
C SER A 325 19.69 2.37 14.41
N SER A 326 19.41 2.79 13.17
CA SER A 326 18.23 2.32 12.41
C SER A 326 18.29 0.82 12.07
N LYS A 327 19.50 0.27 11.88
CA LYS A 327 19.77 -1.17 11.71
C LYS A 327 19.79 -1.94 13.04
N GLN A 328 19.51 -1.28 14.17
CA GLN A 328 19.60 -1.81 15.54
C GLN A 328 21.00 -2.30 15.95
N ASP A 329 22.05 -1.81 15.30
CA ASP A 329 23.45 -2.00 15.73
C ASP A 329 23.86 -0.86 16.65
N PHE A 330 23.29 -0.87 17.86
CA PHE A 330 23.42 0.24 18.80
C PHE A 330 24.84 0.42 19.34
N ILE A 331 25.62 -0.66 19.47
CA ILE A 331 27.02 -0.58 19.89
C ILE A 331 27.83 0.16 18.84
N LYS A 332 27.68 -0.22 17.56
CA LYS A 332 28.39 0.46 16.48
C LYS A 332 27.92 1.90 16.33
N ALA A 333 26.63 2.19 16.53
CA ALA A 333 26.10 3.54 16.56
C ALA A 333 26.74 4.39 17.67
N LEU A 334 26.76 3.90 18.91
CA LEU A 334 27.39 4.58 20.06
C LEU A 334 28.87 4.85 19.81
N ASN A 335 29.63 3.85 19.36
CA ASN A 335 31.05 4.01 19.03
C ASN A 335 31.29 5.05 17.93
N THR A 336 30.37 5.15 16.97
CA THR A 336 30.43 6.14 15.89
C THR A 336 30.16 7.55 16.41
N TYR A 337 29.15 7.72 17.27
CA TYR A 337 28.87 9.00 17.92
C TYR A 337 30.00 9.44 18.85
N GLU A 338 30.59 8.52 19.61
CA GLU A 338 31.75 8.79 20.45
C GLU A 338 32.98 9.19 19.63
N SER A 339 33.20 8.54 18.48
CA SER A 339 34.24 8.93 17.53
C SER A 339 34.03 10.34 16.97
N LEU A 340 32.78 10.73 16.67
CA LEU A 340 32.45 12.10 16.27
C LEU A 340 32.83 13.09 17.37
N ILE A 341 32.41 12.84 18.60
CA ILE A 341 32.66 13.73 19.74
C ILE A 341 34.17 13.86 20.02
N LYS A 342 34.90 12.75 19.94
CA LYS A 342 36.35 12.72 20.20
C LYS A 342 37.16 13.40 19.10
N LYS A 343 36.84 13.13 17.84
CA LYS A 343 37.62 13.66 16.69
C LYS A 343 37.24 15.10 16.35
N TYR A 344 35.99 15.50 16.58
CA TYR A 344 35.45 16.81 16.21
C TYR A 344 34.75 17.50 17.40
N PRO A 345 35.45 17.76 18.52
CA PRO A 345 34.82 18.29 19.74
C PRO A 345 34.18 19.67 19.56
N SER A 346 34.66 20.47 18.59
CA SER A 346 34.12 21.79 18.24
C SER A 346 33.02 21.74 17.17
N SER A 347 32.67 20.56 16.65
CA SER A 347 31.62 20.45 15.63
C SER A 347 30.24 20.71 16.23
N ILE A 348 29.39 21.41 15.48
CA ILE A 348 27.98 21.60 15.82
C ILE A 348 27.20 20.28 15.93
N LYS A 349 27.70 19.18 15.36
CA LYS A 349 27.05 17.85 15.39
C LYS A 349 27.22 17.10 16.71
N VAL A 350 28.05 17.61 17.62
CA VAL A 350 28.29 17.01 18.94
C VAL A 350 27.02 16.97 19.79
N SER A 351 26.18 18.01 19.74
CA SER A 351 24.91 18.03 20.47
C SER A 351 23.93 16.97 19.96
N ASP A 352 23.82 16.84 18.64
CA ASP A 352 22.98 15.83 17.99
C ASP A 352 23.43 14.41 18.35
N ALA A 353 24.73 14.15 18.25
CA ALA A 353 25.32 12.86 18.62
C ALA A 353 25.05 12.51 20.09
N LYS A 354 25.21 13.47 21.02
CA LYS A 354 24.90 13.27 22.44
C LYS A 354 23.42 12.96 22.66
N ALA A 355 22.52 13.63 21.96
CA ALA A 355 21.08 13.36 22.05
C ALA A 355 20.73 11.96 21.55
N GLU A 356 21.32 11.51 20.44
CA GLU A 356 21.09 10.15 19.93
C GLU A 356 21.68 9.06 20.83
N MET A 357 22.86 9.31 21.42
CA MET A 357 23.40 8.42 22.45
C MET A 357 22.47 8.29 23.66
N GLN A 358 21.87 9.40 24.12
CA GLN A 358 20.87 9.38 25.18
C GLN A 358 19.62 8.59 24.78
N ASN A 359 19.14 8.72 23.54
CA ASN A 359 18.00 7.94 23.03
C ASN A 359 18.27 6.43 23.02
N ILE A 360 19.49 6.01 22.67
CA ILE A 360 19.91 4.61 22.71
C ILE A 360 19.92 4.10 24.16
N LYS A 361 20.49 4.89 25.08
CA LYS A 361 20.63 4.54 26.50
C LYS A 361 19.35 4.70 27.32
N ARG A 362 18.33 5.39 26.80
CA ARG A 362 17.05 5.61 27.47
C ARG A 362 16.36 4.29 27.80
N THR A 363 15.88 4.17 29.03
CA THR A 363 15.08 3.04 29.50
C THR A 363 13.66 3.10 28.93
N SER A 364 13.08 1.93 28.67
CA SER A 364 11.66 1.82 28.36
C SER A 364 11.08 0.52 28.92
N LEU A 365 9.85 0.59 29.41
CA LEU A 365 9.09 -0.53 29.93
C LEU A 365 7.69 -0.51 29.32
N SER A 366 7.26 -1.64 28.79
CA SER A 366 5.90 -1.88 28.34
C SER A 366 5.42 -3.23 28.86
N VAL A 367 4.22 -3.25 29.42
CA VAL A 367 3.53 -4.48 29.84
C VAL A 367 2.18 -4.56 29.13
N GLY A 368 1.84 -5.74 28.64
CA GLY A 368 0.54 -6.04 28.06
C GLY A 368 -0.03 -7.34 28.59
N SER A 369 -1.35 -7.40 28.76
CA SER A 369 -2.07 -8.67 28.95
C SER A 369 -2.43 -9.26 27.58
N LEU A 370 -2.52 -10.59 27.51
CA LEU A 370 -2.95 -11.31 26.30
C LEU A 370 -4.48 -11.36 26.21
N GLY A 371 -5.13 -10.20 26.30
CA GLY A 371 -6.60 -10.09 26.32
C GLY A 371 -7.25 -10.66 27.59
N VAL A 372 -8.50 -11.11 27.45
CA VAL A 372 -9.25 -11.81 28.51
C VAL A 372 -8.78 -13.27 28.55
N GLN A 373 -8.33 -13.72 29.72
CA GLN A 373 -7.72 -15.04 29.89
C GLN A 373 -8.63 -16.02 30.65
N PRO A 374 -8.61 -17.33 30.34
CA PRO A 374 -9.44 -18.35 30.99
C PRO A 374 -9.10 -18.52 32.48
N SER A 375 -10.09 -18.91 33.29
CA SER A 375 -9.94 -19.08 34.74
C SER A 375 -9.27 -20.39 35.16
N ASP A 376 -9.28 -21.39 34.29
CA ASP A 376 -8.66 -22.72 34.47
C ASP A 376 -7.16 -22.73 34.13
N THR A 377 -6.63 -21.64 33.58
CA THR A 377 -5.22 -21.50 33.20
C THR A 377 -4.47 -20.49 34.08
N LYS A 378 -3.14 -20.61 34.11
CA LYS A 378 -2.27 -19.60 34.73
C LYS A 378 -2.15 -18.39 33.79
N PRO A 379 -2.49 -17.17 34.26
CA PRO A 379 -2.48 -16.02 33.39
C PRO A 379 -1.07 -15.60 33.01
N LYS A 380 -0.94 -15.05 31.82
CA LYS A 380 0.32 -14.66 31.21
C LYS A 380 0.36 -13.18 30.90
N LEU A 381 1.56 -12.59 30.97
CA LEU A 381 1.82 -11.19 30.61
C LEU A 381 2.98 -11.13 29.63
N SER A 382 2.86 -10.24 28.64
CA SER A 382 3.99 -9.87 27.77
C SER A 382 4.67 -8.64 28.36
N ILE A 383 5.95 -8.75 28.63
CA ILE A 383 6.77 -7.63 29.13
C ILE A 383 7.87 -7.36 28.11
N THR A 384 7.99 -6.11 27.68
CA THR A 384 9.07 -5.61 26.83
C THR A 384 9.86 -4.55 27.58
N THR A 385 11.16 -4.74 27.72
CA THR A 385 12.09 -3.77 28.31
C THR A 385 13.17 -3.34 27.36
N LYS A 386 13.72 -2.14 27.58
CA LYS A 386 14.99 -1.69 27.01
C LYS A 386 15.83 -1.12 28.15
N ASN A 387 17.06 -1.62 28.31
CA ASN A 387 18.01 -1.21 29.34
C ASN A 387 17.46 -1.36 30.79
N ILE A 388 16.58 -2.33 31.01
CA ILE A 388 16.02 -2.68 32.32
C ILE A 388 16.08 -4.20 32.48
N SER A 389 16.84 -4.66 33.48
CA SER A 389 17.11 -6.08 33.70
C SER A 389 16.24 -6.69 34.80
N ASN A 390 15.79 -5.90 35.78
CA ASN A 390 14.99 -6.37 36.90
C ASN A 390 13.74 -5.51 37.07
N LEU A 391 12.62 -6.16 37.33
CA LEU A 391 11.30 -5.56 37.51
C LEU A 391 10.58 -6.23 38.68
N THR A 392 9.67 -5.52 39.32
CA THR A 392 8.66 -6.09 40.21
C THR A 392 7.29 -5.96 39.56
N VAL A 393 6.57 -7.07 39.47
CA VAL A 393 5.18 -7.13 38.97
C VAL A 393 4.24 -7.29 40.17
N LYS A 394 3.33 -6.33 40.35
CA LYS A 394 2.33 -6.29 41.42
C LYS A 394 0.93 -6.33 40.82
N VAL A 395 0.10 -7.24 41.30
CA VAL A 395 -1.28 -7.42 40.79
C VAL A 395 -2.27 -7.00 41.86
N TYR A 396 -3.16 -6.07 41.51
CA TYR A 396 -4.20 -5.53 42.39
C TYR A 396 -5.58 -5.88 41.83
N LYS A 397 -6.53 -6.29 42.68
CA LYS A 397 -7.93 -6.38 42.25
C LYS A 397 -8.46 -5.00 41.87
N THR A 398 -9.36 -4.96 40.89
CA THR A 398 -10.14 -3.76 40.55
C THR A 398 -11.58 -4.12 40.21
N ASP A 399 -12.43 -3.11 40.06
CA ASP A 399 -13.86 -3.25 39.79
C ASP A 399 -14.19 -2.61 38.44
N LEU A 400 -13.84 -3.32 37.36
CA LEU A 400 -13.96 -2.74 36.03
C LEU A 400 -15.42 -2.38 35.71
N VAL A 401 -16.39 -3.21 36.10
CA VAL A 401 -17.82 -2.93 35.88
C VAL A 401 -18.22 -1.62 36.54
N LYS A 402 -17.86 -1.39 37.82
CA LYS A 402 -18.15 -0.12 38.50
C LYS A 402 -17.45 1.08 37.83
N VAL A 403 -16.19 0.92 37.43
CA VAL A 403 -15.42 1.98 36.72
C VAL A 403 -16.12 2.39 35.43
N LEU A 404 -16.51 1.41 34.60
CA LEU A 404 -17.15 1.66 33.32
C LEU A 404 -18.57 2.20 33.48
N LYS A 405 -19.35 1.69 34.45
CA LYS A 405 -20.72 2.18 34.72
C LYS A 405 -20.75 3.68 35.07
N ASN A 406 -19.76 4.15 35.84
CA ASN A 406 -19.65 5.56 36.19
C ASN A 406 -19.32 6.48 35.00
N LYS A 407 -18.93 5.91 33.85
CA LYS A 407 -18.50 6.62 32.66
C LYS A 407 -19.38 6.39 31.42
N LEU A 408 -20.51 5.69 31.57
CA LEU A 408 -21.37 5.36 30.42
C LEU A 408 -21.90 6.58 29.66
N ASN A 409 -22.16 7.68 30.39
CA ASN A 409 -22.64 8.94 29.81
C ASN A 409 -21.54 9.77 29.15
N ASP A 410 -20.26 9.43 29.34
CA ASP A 410 -19.16 10.11 28.65
C ASP A 410 -19.05 9.58 27.21
N GLN A 411 -19.24 10.48 26.24
CA GLN A 411 -19.14 10.18 24.82
C GLN A 411 -17.76 9.63 24.39
N ASN A 412 -16.70 9.93 25.14
CA ASN A 412 -15.35 9.46 24.83
C ASN A 412 -15.01 8.12 25.49
N THR A 413 -15.90 7.59 26.34
CA THR A 413 -15.65 6.30 27.01
C THR A 413 -15.76 5.14 26.04
N ASN A 414 -14.64 4.43 25.94
CA ASN A 414 -14.45 3.16 25.25
C ASN A 414 -14.02 2.11 26.29
N PHE A 415 -14.66 0.94 26.29
CA PHE A 415 -14.45 -0.09 27.31
C PHE A 415 -13.03 -0.66 27.32
N ASN A 416 -12.32 -0.61 26.19
CA ASN A 416 -10.98 -1.17 26.02
C ASN A 416 -9.88 -0.11 26.25
N ASN A 417 -10.24 1.18 26.38
CA ASN A 417 -9.28 2.27 26.53
C ASN A 417 -8.81 2.42 27.98
N PHE A 418 -7.64 1.84 28.31
CA PHE A 418 -7.05 1.90 29.65
C PHE A 418 -6.89 3.34 30.18
N ASN A 419 -6.26 4.23 29.42
CA ASN A 419 -5.94 5.59 29.88
C ASN A 419 -7.20 6.41 30.13
N HIS A 420 -8.23 6.27 29.30
CA HIS A 420 -9.49 6.97 29.52
C HIS A 420 -10.22 6.41 30.75
N ASN A 421 -10.15 5.10 30.99
CA ASN A 421 -10.85 4.44 32.10
C ASN A 421 -10.15 4.62 33.45
N PHE A 422 -8.82 4.58 33.49
CA PHE A 422 -8.03 4.61 34.73
C PHE A 422 -7.15 5.87 34.89
N GLY A 423 -7.04 6.71 33.87
CA GLY A 423 -6.19 7.92 33.84
C GLY A 423 -4.86 7.70 33.13
N GLU A 424 -4.26 8.79 32.63
CA GLU A 424 -2.96 8.75 31.93
C GLU A 424 -1.78 8.58 32.89
N LYS A 425 -1.91 9.05 34.13
CA LYS A 425 -0.86 8.95 35.15
C LYS A 425 -1.15 7.77 36.07
N ILE A 426 -0.09 7.09 36.48
CA ILE A 426 -0.18 5.96 37.42
C ILE A 426 -0.88 6.35 38.73
N ASN A 427 -0.70 7.58 39.20
CA ASN A 427 -1.36 8.06 40.41
C ASN A 427 -2.88 8.18 40.27
N ASP A 428 -3.40 8.35 39.05
CA ASP A 428 -4.84 8.34 38.80
C ASP A 428 -5.37 6.91 38.89
N ALA A 429 -4.65 5.95 38.28
CA ALA A 429 -5.02 4.54 38.29
C ALA A 429 -4.96 3.90 39.69
N LYS A 430 -4.05 4.36 40.56
CA LYS A 430 -3.93 3.89 41.96
C LYS A 430 -5.24 4.02 42.76
N ARG A 431 -6.13 4.96 42.41
CA ARG A 431 -7.43 5.14 43.07
C ARG A 431 -8.37 3.93 42.88
N TYR A 432 -8.09 3.11 41.88
CA TYR A 432 -8.86 1.91 41.53
C TYR A 432 -8.21 0.61 42.02
N PHE A 433 -7.11 0.71 42.77
CA PHE A 433 -6.44 -0.45 43.37
C PHE A 433 -7.24 -0.88 44.61
N LYS A 434 -7.64 -2.16 44.64
CA LYS A 434 -8.16 -2.81 45.85
C LYS A 434 -7.04 -3.63 46.50
N GLU A 435 -7.33 -4.86 46.93
CA GLU A 435 -6.32 -5.76 47.52
C GLU A 435 -5.22 -6.13 46.51
N LYS A 436 -3.97 -6.16 46.99
CA LYS A 436 -2.84 -6.74 46.26
C LYS A 436 -2.88 -8.26 46.41
N VAL A 437 -2.96 -8.99 45.31
CA VAL A 437 -3.09 -10.46 45.31
C VAL A 437 -1.79 -11.19 44.95
N LEU A 438 -0.87 -10.50 44.28
CA LEU A 438 0.40 -11.08 43.84
C LEU A 438 1.50 -10.00 43.78
N SER A 439 2.72 -10.40 44.09
CA SER A 439 3.93 -9.61 43.89
C SER A 439 5.06 -10.58 43.53
N ILE A 440 5.69 -10.41 42.37
CA ILE A 440 6.81 -11.24 41.93
C ILE A 440 7.91 -10.38 41.33
N ASP A 441 9.15 -10.80 41.51
CA ASP A 441 10.29 -10.18 40.83
C ASP A 441 10.60 -10.94 39.54
N VAL A 442 10.89 -10.18 38.49
CA VAL A 442 11.09 -10.67 37.12
C VAL A 442 12.44 -10.18 36.62
N ASN A 443 13.31 -11.13 36.29
CA ASN A 443 14.57 -10.84 35.63
C ASN A 443 14.39 -10.92 34.10
N MET A 444 14.48 -9.77 33.44
CA MET A 444 14.43 -9.62 31.98
C MET A 444 15.76 -9.96 31.30
N GLY A 445 16.85 -10.02 32.06
CA GLY A 445 18.22 -10.14 31.56
C GLY A 445 18.75 -8.80 31.04
N ASP A 446 20.07 -8.72 30.89
CA ASP A 446 20.72 -7.65 30.13
C ASP A 446 21.39 -8.29 28.92
N ARG A 447 21.13 -7.74 27.73
CA ARG A 447 21.81 -8.18 26.51
C ARG A 447 23.09 -7.39 26.25
N GLU A 448 23.28 -6.29 26.97
CA GLU A 448 24.36 -5.30 26.79
C GLU A 448 24.44 -4.69 25.38
N ASP A 449 23.55 -5.08 24.45
CA ASP A 449 23.48 -4.60 23.07
C ASP A 449 22.46 -3.48 22.86
N TYR A 450 21.85 -2.98 23.94
CA TYR A 450 20.80 -1.95 23.97
C TYR A 450 19.52 -2.30 23.17
N LYS A 451 19.35 -3.55 22.73
CA LYS A 451 18.12 -3.99 22.06
C LYS A 451 17.03 -4.25 23.09
N ALA A 452 15.79 -4.08 22.65
CA ALA A 452 14.65 -4.41 23.49
C ALA A 452 14.58 -5.94 23.72
N VAL A 453 14.25 -6.34 24.95
CA VAL A 453 14.00 -7.73 25.34
C VAL A 453 12.51 -7.89 25.57
N SER A 454 11.91 -8.92 24.99
CA SER A 454 10.51 -9.29 25.28
C SER A 454 10.47 -10.67 25.91
N LYS A 455 9.71 -10.82 27.00
CA LYS A 455 9.44 -12.11 27.66
C LYS A 455 7.97 -12.25 27.96
N GLU A 456 7.47 -13.47 27.84
CA GLU A 456 6.18 -13.87 28.38
C GLU A 456 6.40 -14.44 29.79
N ILE A 457 5.76 -13.85 30.79
CA ILE A 457 5.79 -14.36 32.17
C ILE A 457 4.47 -15.04 32.50
N THR A 458 4.54 -16.15 33.22
CA THR A 458 3.35 -16.86 33.73
C THR A 458 3.19 -16.54 35.21
N LEU A 459 2.02 -16.04 35.59
CA LEU A 459 1.67 -15.73 36.97
C LEU A 459 1.11 -16.97 37.69
N SER A 460 1.01 -16.90 39.02
CA SER A 460 0.20 -17.84 39.78
C SER A 460 -1.27 -17.76 39.38
N ALA A 461 -2.02 -18.86 39.54
CA ALA A 461 -3.44 -18.89 39.21
C ALA A 461 -4.21 -17.79 39.97
N LEU A 462 -5.09 -17.09 39.27
CA LEU A 462 -5.92 -16.01 39.80
C LEU A 462 -7.39 -16.41 39.67
N LYS A 463 -8.23 -15.96 40.61
CA LYS A 463 -9.69 -16.15 40.52
C LYS A 463 -10.28 -15.30 39.37
N THR A 464 -11.48 -15.65 38.91
CA THR A 464 -12.22 -14.81 37.94
C THR A 464 -12.38 -13.38 38.46
N GLY A 465 -12.15 -12.38 37.61
CA GLY A 465 -12.23 -10.96 37.97
C GLY A 465 -11.38 -10.06 37.10
N SER A 466 -11.43 -8.75 37.40
CA SER A 466 -10.56 -7.74 36.80
C SER A 466 -9.44 -7.31 37.75
N TYR A 467 -8.25 -7.12 37.18
CA TYR A 467 -7.03 -6.79 37.91
C TYR A 467 -6.26 -5.67 37.21
N LEU A 468 -5.62 -4.81 38.00
CA LEU A 468 -4.63 -3.85 37.53
C LEU A 468 -3.24 -4.39 37.85
N VAL A 469 -2.40 -4.51 36.83
CA VAL A 469 -1.04 -5.02 36.96
C VAL A 469 -0.08 -3.84 36.86
N LEU A 470 0.58 -3.51 37.97
CA LEU A 470 1.66 -2.53 38.04
C LEU A 470 3.00 -3.25 37.88
N THR A 471 3.76 -2.89 36.85
CA THR A 471 5.14 -3.34 36.67
C THR A 471 6.06 -2.15 36.84
N GLU A 472 7.08 -2.27 37.67
CA GLU A 472 8.00 -1.17 37.96
C GLU A 472 9.44 -1.65 38.14
N ASP A 473 10.39 -0.75 37.90
CA ASP A 473 11.81 -0.96 38.19
C ASP A 473 12.29 -0.06 39.35
N ASN A 474 13.55 -0.23 39.76
CA ASN A 474 14.16 0.58 40.82
C ASN A 474 14.59 1.99 40.35
N LYS A 475 14.34 2.36 39.09
CA LYS A 475 14.75 3.62 38.45
C LYS A 475 13.54 4.46 38.02
N ASN A 476 12.39 4.27 38.68
CA ASN A 476 11.12 4.97 38.44
C ASN A 476 10.47 4.71 37.07
N ASN A 477 10.90 3.70 36.32
CA ASN A 477 10.14 3.21 35.17
C ASN A 477 8.96 2.39 35.69
N SER A 478 7.78 2.67 35.19
CA SER A 478 6.57 1.97 35.60
C SER A 478 5.56 1.90 34.47
N SER A 479 4.80 0.81 34.44
CA SER A 479 3.80 0.54 33.41
C SER A 479 2.61 -0.19 34.04
N LEU A 480 1.42 0.08 33.51
CA LEU A 480 0.17 -0.50 33.98
C LEU A 480 -0.57 -1.17 32.84
N THR A 481 -1.20 -2.30 33.13
CA THR A 481 -2.16 -2.94 32.23
C THR A 481 -3.36 -3.49 32.99
N LEU A 482 -4.48 -3.62 32.29
CA LEU A 482 -5.66 -4.34 32.75
C LEU A 482 -5.49 -5.83 32.43
N LEU A 483 -5.75 -6.70 33.41
CA LEU A 483 -5.81 -8.15 33.26
C LEU A 483 -7.22 -8.61 33.64
N ILE A 484 -7.86 -9.41 32.78
CA ILE A 484 -9.20 -9.96 33.03
C ILE A 484 -9.09 -11.48 32.99
N ILE A 485 -9.61 -12.11 34.04
CA ILE A 485 -9.73 -13.56 34.15
C ILE A 485 -11.20 -13.92 34.07
N SER A 486 -11.63 -14.58 32.99
CA SER A 486 -13.04 -14.89 32.76
C SER A 486 -13.26 -15.97 31.71
N ASP A 487 -14.30 -16.78 31.93
CA ASP A 487 -14.73 -17.84 31.01
C ASP A 487 -15.91 -17.44 30.14
N ILE A 488 -16.27 -16.14 30.10
CA ILE A 488 -17.32 -15.62 29.23
C ILE A 488 -16.69 -14.89 28.03
N VAL A 489 -17.32 -15.03 26.87
CA VAL A 489 -16.93 -14.37 25.62
C VAL A 489 -18.17 -13.79 24.94
N ILE A 490 -17.99 -12.70 24.18
CA ILE A 490 -19.02 -12.09 23.34
C ILE A 490 -18.68 -12.38 21.88
N ILE A 491 -19.65 -12.91 21.13
CA ILE A 491 -19.66 -12.87 19.67
C ILE A 491 -20.64 -11.79 19.25
N LYS A 492 -20.25 -10.95 18.29
CA LYS A 492 -21.02 -9.77 17.86
C LYS A 492 -21.07 -9.67 16.35
N ASN A 493 -22.27 -9.55 15.80
CA ASN A 493 -22.52 -9.16 14.41
C ASN A 493 -23.31 -7.85 14.38
N ILE A 494 -22.94 -6.95 13.47
CA ILE A 494 -23.59 -5.65 13.30
C ILE A 494 -24.16 -5.58 11.89
N ASP A 495 -25.47 -5.38 11.83
CA ASP A 495 -26.22 -5.13 10.62
C ASP A 495 -26.67 -3.66 10.56
N LYS A 496 -27.35 -3.27 9.49
CA LYS A 496 -27.91 -1.93 9.25
C LYS A 496 -28.74 -1.45 10.43
N SER A 497 -29.72 -2.25 10.83
CA SER A 497 -30.72 -1.87 11.84
C SER A 497 -30.55 -2.57 13.19
N LYS A 498 -29.71 -3.61 13.26
CA LYS A 498 -29.62 -4.49 14.42
C LYS A 498 -28.18 -4.82 14.77
N VAL A 499 -27.94 -5.04 16.06
CA VAL A 499 -26.74 -5.66 16.58
C VAL A 499 -27.16 -6.95 17.23
N TYR A 500 -26.56 -8.05 16.78
CA TYR A 500 -26.76 -9.37 17.33
C TYR A 500 -25.55 -9.75 18.18
N LEU A 501 -25.79 -10.14 19.43
CA LEU A 501 -24.76 -10.49 20.40
C LEU A 501 -25.08 -11.85 21.01
N ASN A 502 -24.08 -12.72 21.10
CA ASN A 502 -24.15 -13.94 21.91
C ASN A 502 -23.09 -13.88 23.01
N VAL A 503 -23.51 -14.19 24.23
CA VAL A 503 -22.60 -14.43 25.35
C VAL A 503 -22.50 -15.94 25.59
N LEU A 504 -21.29 -16.45 25.46
CA LEU A 504 -20.99 -17.88 25.51
C LEU A 504 -19.94 -18.17 26.57
N ASN A 505 -19.90 -19.43 27.03
CA ASN A 505 -18.75 -19.95 27.74
C ASN A 505 -17.60 -20.17 26.74
N ARG A 506 -16.42 -19.64 27.07
CA ARG A 506 -15.25 -19.60 26.18
C ARG A 506 -14.73 -20.99 25.81
N GLU A 507 -14.78 -21.95 26.73
CA GLU A 507 -14.24 -23.30 26.53
C GLU A 507 -15.23 -24.20 25.79
N THR A 508 -16.48 -24.19 26.25
CA THR A 508 -17.52 -25.14 25.76
C THR A 508 -18.36 -24.59 24.62
N GLY A 509 -18.32 -23.27 24.36
CA GLY A 509 -19.21 -22.59 23.44
C GLY A 509 -20.67 -22.50 23.91
N LYS A 510 -21.00 -23.03 25.09
CA LYS A 510 -22.38 -23.07 25.60
C LYS A 510 -22.92 -21.66 25.83
N PRO A 511 -24.12 -21.31 25.31
CA PRO A 511 -24.74 -20.03 25.60
C PRO A 511 -25.06 -19.84 27.08
N ILE A 512 -24.83 -18.62 27.59
CA ILE A 512 -25.03 -18.30 29.00
C ILE A 512 -26.23 -17.35 29.15
N PRO A 513 -27.35 -17.82 29.74
CA PRO A 513 -28.53 -16.99 29.95
C PRO A 513 -28.34 -16.04 31.15
N ASN A 514 -29.16 -14.98 31.20
CA ASN A 514 -29.22 -14.02 32.30
C ASN A 514 -27.86 -13.34 32.62
N VAL A 515 -27.02 -13.12 31.60
CA VAL A 515 -25.81 -12.31 31.72
C VAL A 515 -26.19 -10.85 31.52
N ASN A 516 -25.67 -9.95 32.37
CA ASN A 516 -25.87 -8.51 32.16
C ASN A 516 -25.04 -8.06 30.97
N VAL A 517 -25.64 -7.34 30.04
CA VAL A 517 -24.96 -6.78 28.86
C VAL A 517 -25.25 -5.29 28.77
N ILE A 518 -24.21 -4.47 28.68
CA ILE A 518 -24.32 -3.07 28.25
C ILE A 518 -23.84 -2.99 26.81
N ILE A 519 -24.67 -2.45 25.94
CA ILE A 519 -24.33 -2.16 24.54
C ILE A 519 -24.23 -0.66 24.42
N LYS A 520 -23.08 -0.17 23.97
CA LYS A 520 -22.84 1.25 23.73
C LYS A 520 -22.62 1.50 22.25
N GLU A 521 -23.46 2.36 21.68
CA GLU A 521 -23.37 2.83 20.31
C GLU A 521 -22.90 4.27 20.33
N HIS A 522 -21.76 4.51 19.70
CA HIS A 522 -21.24 5.82 19.41
C HIS A 522 -21.50 6.11 17.96
N TYR A 523 -22.08 7.26 17.65
CA TYR A 523 -22.56 7.54 16.31
C TYR A 523 -22.24 8.97 15.91
N TYR A 524 -21.92 9.14 14.63
CA TYR A 524 -21.61 10.42 14.03
C TYR A 524 -22.81 10.87 13.21
N THR A 525 -23.34 12.03 13.54
CA THR A 525 -24.31 12.78 12.73
C THR A 525 -23.56 13.80 11.88
N SER A 526 -24.20 14.44 10.91
CA SER A 526 -23.55 15.41 9.99
C SER A 526 -22.72 16.50 10.71
N ASN A 527 -23.05 16.84 11.96
CA ASN A 527 -22.47 17.96 12.68
C ASN A 527 -21.80 17.59 14.01
N SER A 528 -22.04 16.38 14.55
CA SER A 528 -21.54 16.04 15.88
C SER A 528 -21.43 14.53 16.11
N TYR A 529 -20.49 14.19 16.97
CA TYR A 529 -20.32 12.87 17.53
C TYR A 529 -21.17 12.73 18.80
N GLN A 530 -21.89 11.62 18.93
CA GLN A 530 -22.82 11.35 20.02
C GLN A 530 -22.66 9.91 20.51
N SER A 531 -23.20 9.58 21.69
CA SER A 531 -23.25 8.19 22.15
C SER A 531 -24.56 7.89 22.88
N ARG A 532 -24.96 6.62 22.86
CA ARG A 532 -26.08 6.07 23.62
C ARG A 532 -25.75 4.66 24.07
N TYR A 533 -26.39 4.19 25.13
CA TYR A 533 -26.23 2.81 25.58
C TYR A 533 -27.55 2.20 26.05
N LYS A 534 -27.59 0.88 26.10
CA LYS A 534 -28.69 0.10 26.67
C LYS A 534 -28.13 -1.04 27.51
N GLN A 535 -28.66 -1.21 28.72
CA GLN A 535 -28.40 -2.38 29.56
C GLN A 535 -29.55 -3.37 29.41
N VAL A 536 -29.24 -4.64 29.19
CA VAL A 536 -30.17 -5.75 28.99
C VAL A 536 -29.59 -7.04 29.58
N PHE A 537 -30.39 -8.11 29.60
CA PHE A 537 -29.94 -9.45 29.96
C PHE A 537 -29.97 -10.36 28.72
N THR A 538 -29.07 -11.34 28.67
CA THR A 538 -29.15 -12.40 27.66
C THR A 538 -30.37 -13.29 27.89
N ASP A 539 -31.00 -13.73 26.79
CA ASP A 539 -32.11 -14.69 26.82
C ASP A 539 -31.65 -16.13 27.13
N SER A 540 -32.56 -17.11 27.03
CA SER A 540 -32.25 -18.53 27.26
C SER A 540 -31.18 -19.10 26.32
N ASN A 541 -30.97 -18.48 25.16
CA ASN A 541 -29.98 -18.84 24.15
C ASN A 541 -28.70 -17.97 24.29
N GLY A 542 -28.51 -17.30 25.43
CA GLY A 542 -27.37 -16.42 25.63
C GLY A 542 -27.33 -15.22 24.67
N SER A 543 -28.46 -14.86 24.06
CA SER A 543 -28.52 -13.90 22.96
C SER A 543 -29.08 -12.55 23.40
N VAL A 544 -28.66 -11.50 22.70
CA VAL A 544 -29.20 -10.14 22.81
C VAL A 544 -29.34 -9.53 21.41
N ILE A 545 -30.52 -8.99 21.13
CA ILE A 545 -30.78 -8.18 19.94
C ILE A 545 -30.92 -6.72 20.37
N TYR A 546 -30.07 -5.86 19.81
CA TYR A 546 -30.17 -4.41 19.96
C TYR A 546 -30.59 -3.78 18.64
N ASN A 547 -31.81 -3.23 18.63
CA ASN A 547 -32.29 -2.44 17.50
C ASN A 547 -31.63 -1.05 17.56
N LYS A 548 -30.80 -0.75 16.55
CA LYS A 548 -30.24 0.58 16.32
C LYS A 548 -31.41 1.51 15.99
N LYS A 549 -31.39 2.75 16.47
CA LYS A 549 -32.36 3.75 15.97
C LYS A 549 -31.93 4.20 14.58
N ASN A 550 -32.89 4.25 13.66
CA ASN A 550 -32.75 4.74 12.28
C ASN A 550 -32.60 6.26 12.22
N ASP A 551 -31.63 6.82 12.96
CA ASP A 551 -31.32 8.24 12.87
C ASP A 551 -30.39 8.48 11.68
N THR A 552 -30.24 9.75 11.26
CA THR A 552 -29.38 10.30 10.19
C THR A 552 -27.86 10.07 10.38
N THR A 553 -27.51 9.00 11.10
CA THR A 553 -26.16 8.57 11.45
C THR A 553 -25.37 8.24 10.18
N TYR A 554 -24.20 8.84 10.04
CA TYR A 554 -23.26 8.62 8.95
C TYR A 554 -22.35 7.41 9.21
N SER A 555 -21.97 7.21 10.47
CA SER A 555 -21.19 6.07 10.93
C SER A 555 -21.50 5.81 12.39
N SER A 556 -21.51 4.55 12.78
CA SER A 556 -21.59 4.14 14.17
C SER A 556 -20.42 3.24 14.50
N TYR A 557 -19.88 3.31 15.71
CA TYR A 557 -19.11 2.21 16.27
C TYR A 557 -19.81 1.69 17.53
N ILE A 558 -19.82 0.36 17.67
CA ILE A 558 -20.57 -0.31 18.72
C ILE A 558 -19.63 -1.19 19.52
N GLU A 559 -19.76 -1.14 20.83
CA GLU A 559 -19.05 -1.96 21.81
C GLU A 559 -20.04 -2.54 22.84
N ALA A 560 -19.66 -3.64 23.48
CA ALA A 560 -20.48 -4.30 24.48
C ALA A 560 -19.63 -4.74 25.68
N LEU A 561 -20.19 -4.64 26.87
CA LEU A 561 -19.66 -5.16 28.13
C LEU A 561 -20.63 -6.20 28.66
N ALA A 562 -20.18 -7.43 28.90
CA ALA A 562 -20.99 -8.49 29.51
C ALA A 562 -20.39 -8.90 30.86
N TRP A 563 -21.23 -9.16 31.86
CA TRP A 563 -20.78 -9.69 33.15
C TRP A 563 -21.84 -10.51 33.89
N GLN A 564 -21.37 -11.50 34.65
CA GLN A 564 -22.17 -12.32 35.55
C GLN A 564 -21.32 -12.71 36.78
N GLY A 565 -21.72 -12.26 37.97
CA GLY A 565 -20.86 -12.36 39.16
C GLY A 565 -19.54 -11.62 38.96
N ASN A 566 -18.41 -12.31 39.20
CA ASN A 566 -17.06 -11.76 38.99
C ASN A 566 -16.51 -12.00 37.57
N GLN A 567 -17.27 -12.69 36.71
CA GLN A 567 -16.88 -12.91 35.32
C GLN A 567 -17.30 -11.73 34.48
N LEU A 568 -16.41 -11.25 33.61
CA LEU A 568 -16.68 -10.16 32.70
C LEU A 568 -15.88 -10.27 31.41
N THR A 569 -16.42 -9.69 30.35
CA THR A 569 -15.72 -9.54 29.08
C THR A 569 -16.27 -8.33 28.34
N PHE A 570 -15.55 -7.84 27.36
CA PHE A 570 -16.03 -6.79 26.46
C PHE A 570 -15.69 -7.16 25.02
N SER A 571 -16.48 -6.67 24.08
CA SER A 571 -16.21 -6.79 22.65
C SER A 571 -15.34 -5.64 22.18
N ASP A 572 -14.49 -5.85 21.17
CA ASP A 572 -13.84 -4.74 20.48
C ASP A 572 -14.84 -3.75 19.87
N ALA A 573 -14.43 -2.49 19.77
CA ALA A 573 -15.20 -1.46 19.08
C ALA A 573 -15.20 -1.75 17.58
N GLN A 574 -16.37 -2.10 17.04
CA GLN A 574 -16.52 -2.40 15.62
C GLN A 574 -17.18 -1.21 14.92
N TYR A 575 -16.49 -0.66 13.92
CA TYR A 575 -17.00 0.41 13.09
C TYR A 575 -17.97 -0.14 12.03
N TYR A 576 -19.12 0.51 11.93
CA TYR A 576 -20.10 0.32 10.89
C TYR A 576 -20.31 1.66 10.20
N TYR A 577 -19.87 1.76 8.96
CA TYR A 577 -20.02 2.94 8.14
C TYR A 577 -21.34 2.84 7.36
N ASN A 578 -22.24 3.82 7.56
CA ASN A 578 -23.46 3.93 6.75
C ASN A 578 -23.17 4.51 5.35
N TYR A 579 -21.90 4.62 4.93
CA TYR A 579 -21.48 5.16 3.63
C TYR A 579 -22.16 4.50 2.42
N TYR A 580 -22.69 3.29 2.57
CA TYR A 580 -23.40 2.59 1.51
C TYR A 580 -24.92 2.74 1.55
N ASN A 581 -25.46 3.45 2.56
CA ASN A 581 -26.74 3.06 3.12
C ASN A 581 -27.80 4.16 3.20
N GLN A 582 -27.73 5.20 2.37
CA GLN A 582 -28.89 6.08 2.22
C GLN A 582 -29.78 5.80 1.00
N THR A 583 -29.35 5.01 0.00
CA THR A 583 -30.09 5.10 -1.28
C THR A 583 -29.99 3.91 -2.27
N LYS A 584 -29.15 2.89 -2.04
CA LYS A 584 -28.79 1.90 -3.11
C LYS A 584 -29.80 0.77 -3.34
N GLU A 585 -31.08 1.03 -3.11
CA GLU A 585 -32.14 0.13 -3.56
C GLU A 585 -32.24 0.16 -5.09
N TYR A 586 -31.88 1.27 -5.74
CA TYR A 586 -31.84 1.32 -7.19
C TYR A 586 -30.45 0.97 -7.76
N LYS A 587 -30.41 -0.05 -8.62
CA LYS A 587 -29.25 -0.49 -9.39
C LYS A 587 -29.38 -0.02 -10.83
N SER A 588 -28.33 0.57 -11.38
CA SER A 588 -28.28 1.06 -12.76
C SER A 588 -27.17 0.35 -13.53
N TYR A 589 -27.52 -0.20 -14.69
CA TYR A 589 -26.60 -0.80 -15.65
C TYR A 589 -26.55 0.06 -16.91
N LEU A 590 -25.55 0.94 -16.95
CA LEU A 590 -25.32 1.88 -18.03
C LEU A 590 -24.25 1.34 -18.98
N PHE A 591 -24.48 1.45 -20.28
CA PHE A 591 -23.50 1.09 -21.30
C PHE A 591 -23.70 1.89 -22.59
N THR A 592 -22.64 1.96 -23.39
CA THR A 592 -22.64 2.52 -24.73
C THR A 592 -22.53 1.42 -25.78
N ASP A 593 -22.88 1.71 -27.04
CA ASP A 593 -22.76 0.72 -28.13
C ASP A 593 -21.30 0.32 -28.42
N ARG A 594 -20.34 1.17 -28.04
CA ARG A 594 -18.90 0.94 -28.24
C ARG A 594 -18.07 1.47 -27.07
N PRO A 595 -16.89 0.90 -26.80
CA PRO A 595 -16.00 1.38 -25.74
C PRO A 595 -15.20 2.64 -26.13
N VAL A 596 -15.07 2.97 -27.42
CA VAL A 596 -14.29 4.11 -27.93
C VAL A 596 -14.92 4.76 -29.16
N TYR A 597 -14.86 6.09 -29.21
CA TYR A 597 -15.37 6.96 -30.26
C TYR A 597 -14.29 7.92 -30.77
N ARG A 598 -14.57 8.56 -31.91
CA ARG A 598 -13.82 9.70 -32.45
C ARG A 598 -14.68 10.97 -32.36
N PRO A 599 -14.08 12.17 -32.44
CA PRO A 599 -14.82 13.40 -32.72
C PRO A 599 -15.80 13.22 -33.90
N GLU A 600 -16.93 13.94 -33.86
CA GLU A 600 -18.03 13.88 -34.84
C GLU A 600 -18.86 12.58 -34.86
N GLN A 601 -18.45 11.52 -34.13
CA GLN A 601 -19.25 10.32 -34.01
C GLN A 601 -20.43 10.51 -33.06
N THR A 602 -21.50 9.74 -33.31
CA THR A 602 -22.67 9.68 -32.43
C THR A 602 -22.47 8.55 -31.42
N VAL A 603 -22.54 8.89 -30.13
CA VAL A 603 -22.51 7.98 -28.99
C VAL A 603 -23.93 7.54 -28.71
N TYR A 604 -24.21 6.24 -28.77
CA TYR A 604 -25.49 5.67 -28.34
C TYR A 604 -25.32 5.07 -26.95
N PHE A 605 -26.23 5.38 -26.03
CA PHE A 605 -26.19 4.86 -24.67
C PHE A 605 -27.56 4.34 -24.22
N LYS A 606 -27.53 3.40 -23.29
CA LYS A 606 -28.70 2.84 -22.61
C LYS A 606 -28.38 2.65 -21.13
N ASP A 607 -29.36 2.94 -20.29
CA ASP A 607 -29.31 2.67 -18.84
C ASP A 607 -30.52 1.82 -18.46
N ILE A 608 -30.27 0.74 -17.72
CA ILE A 608 -31.28 -0.19 -17.21
C ILE A 608 -31.31 -0.07 -15.69
N ILE A 609 -32.44 0.39 -15.15
CA ILE A 609 -32.63 0.69 -13.75
C ILE A 609 -33.56 -0.35 -13.11
N ARG A 610 -33.15 -0.88 -11.96
CA ARG A 610 -33.92 -1.84 -11.16
C ARG A 610 -33.97 -1.40 -9.72
N PHE A 611 -35.09 -1.63 -9.05
CA PHE A 611 -35.19 -1.56 -7.59
C PHE A 611 -34.84 -2.91 -6.98
N HIS A 612 -34.17 -2.93 -5.84
CA HIS A 612 -33.65 -4.11 -5.16
C HIS A 612 -33.96 -4.05 -3.66
N ASP A 613 -34.92 -4.86 -3.25
CA ASP A 613 -35.31 -5.11 -1.86
C ASP A 613 -35.15 -6.59 -1.46
N GLY A 614 -34.14 -7.24 -2.06
CA GLY A 614 -33.97 -8.70 -2.05
C GLY A 614 -34.36 -9.33 -3.40
N ASN A 615 -35.23 -8.67 -4.16
CA ASN A 615 -35.57 -9.03 -5.55
C ASN A 615 -35.40 -7.83 -6.49
N TYR A 616 -35.05 -8.09 -7.76
CA TYR A 616 -34.97 -7.04 -8.77
C TYR A 616 -36.35 -6.74 -9.37
N LYS A 617 -36.82 -5.51 -9.20
CA LYS A 617 -38.11 -5.02 -9.72
C LYS A 617 -37.88 -3.98 -10.83
N ASN A 618 -38.74 -4.01 -11.84
CA ASN A 618 -38.76 -3.00 -12.91
C ASN A 618 -39.18 -1.64 -12.34
N VAL A 619 -38.63 -0.57 -12.91
CA VAL A 619 -38.86 0.82 -12.47
C VAL A 619 -39.47 1.63 -13.61
N PRO A 620 -40.77 1.46 -13.93
CA PRO A 620 -41.39 2.09 -15.09
C PRO A 620 -41.82 3.54 -14.82
N ASN A 621 -41.85 4.37 -15.88
CA ASN A 621 -42.38 5.73 -15.88
C ASN A 621 -41.68 6.73 -14.95
N GLU A 622 -40.44 6.45 -14.54
CA GLU A 622 -39.64 7.34 -13.72
C GLU A 622 -38.84 8.33 -14.57
N LYS A 623 -38.72 9.57 -14.09
CA LYS A 623 -37.95 10.63 -14.77
C LYS A 623 -36.50 10.60 -14.31
N ILE A 624 -35.59 10.42 -15.27
CA ILE A 624 -34.15 10.30 -15.05
C ILE A 624 -33.43 11.46 -15.76
N ASN A 625 -32.69 12.28 -15.02
CA ASN A 625 -31.77 13.24 -15.59
C ASN A 625 -30.49 12.51 -16.03
N VAL A 626 -30.10 12.72 -17.29
CA VAL A 626 -28.85 12.20 -17.87
C VAL A 626 -27.92 13.35 -18.14
N LYS A 627 -26.68 13.27 -17.67
CA LYS A 627 -25.62 14.24 -17.92
C LYS A 627 -24.37 13.56 -18.48
N ILE A 628 -23.79 14.09 -19.55
CA ILE A 628 -22.48 13.66 -20.05
C ILE A 628 -21.47 14.77 -19.82
N SER A 629 -20.34 14.42 -19.20
CA SER A 629 -19.22 15.32 -18.95
C SER A 629 -18.00 14.95 -19.80
N ASP A 630 -17.29 15.96 -20.29
CA ASP A 630 -15.99 15.80 -20.96
C ASP A 630 -14.85 15.43 -19.96
N PRO A 631 -13.62 15.15 -20.43
CA PRO A 631 -12.49 14.81 -19.57
C PRO A 631 -12.04 15.92 -18.61
N LYS A 632 -12.49 17.17 -18.81
CA LYS A 632 -12.23 18.32 -17.93
C LYS A 632 -13.34 18.50 -16.90
N GLY A 633 -14.41 17.69 -16.95
CA GLY A 633 -15.57 17.75 -16.08
C GLY A 633 -16.67 18.70 -16.56
N THR A 634 -16.57 19.27 -17.76
CA THR A 634 -17.58 20.18 -18.33
C THR A 634 -18.80 19.37 -18.78
N SER A 635 -20.01 19.79 -18.40
CA SER A 635 -21.26 19.21 -18.92
C SER A 635 -21.44 19.58 -20.39
N ILE A 636 -21.55 18.58 -21.27
CA ILE A 636 -21.73 18.78 -22.72
C ILE A 636 -23.05 18.22 -23.26
N TYR A 637 -23.77 17.48 -22.43
CA TYR A 637 -25.09 16.94 -22.72
C TYR A 637 -25.87 16.86 -21.42
N GLU A 638 -27.11 17.31 -21.42
CA GLU A 638 -28.03 17.16 -20.29
C GLU A 638 -29.47 17.01 -20.80
N LYS A 639 -30.16 15.95 -20.37
CA LYS A 639 -31.54 15.67 -20.79
C LYS A 639 -32.28 14.81 -19.78
N VAL A 640 -33.56 15.10 -19.57
CA VAL A 640 -34.46 14.24 -18.79
C VAL A 640 -35.13 13.22 -19.71
N LEU A 641 -35.00 11.94 -19.36
CA LEU A 641 -35.61 10.80 -20.05
C LEU A 641 -36.58 10.08 -19.10
N THR A 642 -37.52 9.32 -19.66
CA THR A 642 -38.48 8.54 -18.88
C THR A 642 -38.24 7.05 -19.08
N THR A 643 -38.16 6.29 -17.99
CA THR A 643 -37.97 4.83 -18.06
C THR A 643 -39.18 4.16 -18.70
N ASN A 644 -38.92 3.20 -19.58
CA ASN A 644 -39.98 2.39 -20.18
C ASN A 644 -40.52 1.33 -19.18
N LYS A 645 -41.48 0.50 -19.63
CA LYS A 645 -42.07 -0.59 -18.82
C LYS A 645 -41.06 -1.58 -18.22
N LEU A 646 -39.87 -1.70 -18.83
CA LEU A 646 -38.77 -2.57 -18.38
C LEU A 646 -37.72 -1.79 -17.60
N GLY A 647 -38.00 -0.57 -17.15
CA GLY A 647 -37.09 0.24 -16.34
C GLY A 647 -35.86 0.75 -17.08
N SER A 648 -35.89 0.91 -18.41
CA SER A 648 -34.72 1.41 -19.16
C SER A 648 -34.95 2.74 -19.87
N ILE A 649 -33.89 3.54 -19.99
CA ILE A 649 -33.80 4.73 -20.84
C ILE A 649 -32.72 4.54 -21.90
N ASN A 650 -32.83 5.22 -23.04
CA ASN A 650 -31.78 5.26 -24.06
C ASN A 650 -31.82 6.58 -24.82
N ASP A 651 -30.67 7.03 -25.31
CA ASP A 651 -30.57 8.19 -26.20
C ASP A 651 -29.25 8.16 -26.99
N SER A 652 -29.01 9.22 -27.77
CA SER A 652 -27.80 9.43 -28.53
C SER A 652 -27.27 10.85 -28.40
N PHE A 653 -25.95 11.00 -28.47
CA PHE A 653 -25.26 12.28 -28.41
C PHE A 653 -24.19 12.38 -29.49
N LYS A 654 -24.24 13.44 -30.30
CA LYS A 654 -23.23 13.68 -31.35
C LYS A 654 -22.04 14.45 -30.78
N LEU A 655 -20.86 13.84 -30.82
CA LEU A 655 -19.61 14.49 -30.40
C LEU A 655 -19.29 15.68 -31.31
N PRO A 656 -18.89 16.84 -30.75
CA PRO A 656 -18.48 17.98 -31.57
C PRO A 656 -17.17 17.68 -32.32
N LYS A 657 -16.92 18.42 -33.41
CA LYS A 657 -15.67 18.31 -34.18
C LYS A 657 -14.41 18.60 -33.37
N LYS A 658 -14.52 19.49 -32.38
CA LYS A 658 -13.46 19.84 -31.42
C LYS A 658 -13.64 19.15 -30.07
N ALA A 659 -14.22 17.95 -30.04
CA ALA A 659 -14.34 17.16 -28.82
C ALA A 659 -12.95 16.91 -28.22
N ASP A 660 -12.81 17.16 -26.91
CA ASP A 660 -11.58 16.84 -26.19
C ASP A 660 -11.31 15.32 -26.24
N LEU A 661 -10.05 14.91 -26.28
CA LEU A 661 -9.68 13.50 -26.22
C LEU A 661 -9.57 13.05 -24.76
N GLY A 662 -9.96 11.82 -24.47
CA GLY A 662 -9.89 11.21 -23.15
C GLY A 662 -11.18 10.52 -22.71
N ILE A 663 -11.36 10.39 -21.41
CA ILE A 663 -12.48 9.67 -20.79
C ILE A 663 -13.64 10.63 -20.54
N TYR A 664 -14.79 10.33 -21.11
CA TYR A 664 -16.05 11.03 -20.88
C TYR A 664 -16.89 10.24 -19.89
N ASN A 665 -17.65 10.92 -19.05
CA ASN A 665 -18.46 10.29 -18.01
C ASN A 665 -19.95 10.54 -18.26
N ILE A 666 -20.78 9.51 -18.12
CA ILE A 666 -22.24 9.57 -18.20
C ILE A 666 -22.79 9.38 -16.79
N TYR A 667 -23.61 10.32 -16.34
CA TYR A 667 -24.26 10.31 -15.03
C TYR A 667 -25.77 10.26 -15.21
N THR A 668 -26.43 9.40 -14.44
CA THR A 668 -27.88 9.33 -14.33
C THR A 668 -28.34 9.55 -12.88
N SER A 669 -29.42 10.32 -12.69
CA SER A 669 -30.05 10.56 -11.38
C SER A 669 -31.56 10.71 -11.55
N PHE A 670 -32.36 10.32 -10.55
CA PHE A 670 -33.79 10.65 -10.54
C PHE A 670 -34.01 12.17 -10.53
N VAL A 671 -35.08 12.63 -11.19
CA VAL A 671 -35.52 14.03 -11.15
C VAL A 671 -36.37 14.32 -9.91
N ASP A 672 -37.17 13.34 -9.47
CA ASP A 672 -38.03 13.49 -8.29
C ASP A 672 -37.18 13.60 -7.01
N PRO A 673 -37.28 14.71 -6.24
CA PRO A 673 -36.55 14.90 -4.99
C PRO A 673 -36.99 13.95 -3.86
N ASN A 674 -38.13 13.26 -3.99
CA ASN A 674 -38.51 12.17 -3.07
C ASN A 674 -37.57 10.96 -3.22
N HIS A 675 -36.91 10.83 -4.37
CA HIS A 675 -35.75 9.97 -4.53
C HIS A 675 -34.51 10.77 -4.14
N THR A 676 -33.70 10.22 -3.24
CA THR A 676 -32.39 10.81 -2.91
C THR A 676 -31.56 10.94 -4.19
N ARG A 677 -30.90 12.09 -4.38
CA ARG A 677 -30.12 12.41 -5.61
C ARG A 677 -29.00 11.40 -5.90
N GLU A 678 -28.62 10.63 -4.89
CA GLU A 678 -27.61 9.57 -4.88
C GLU A 678 -28.22 8.15 -5.01
N ALA A 679 -29.51 8.00 -5.34
CA ALA A 679 -30.22 6.71 -5.37
C ALA A 679 -29.81 5.73 -6.46
N LEU A 680 -29.23 6.20 -7.56
CA LEU A 680 -28.77 5.30 -8.61
C LEU A 680 -27.34 4.83 -8.34
N SER A 681 -27.20 3.62 -7.80
CA SER A 681 -25.93 2.91 -7.76
C SER A 681 -25.60 2.39 -9.15
N GLN A 682 -24.93 3.21 -9.97
CA GLN A 682 -24.45 2.83 -11.30
C GLN A 682 -23.31 1.81 -11.16
N SER A 683 -23.54 0.56 -11.55
CA SER A 683 -22.61 -0.56 -11.30
C SER A 683 -21.54 -0.77 -12.37
N SER A 684 -21.70 -0.19 -13.57
CA SER A 684 -20.71 -0.31 -14.66
C SER A 684 -20.95 0.69 -15.80
N GLY A 685 -19.96 0.88 -16.67
CA GLY A 685 -20.11 1.55 -17.97
C GLY A 685 -20.40 3.05 -17.94
N GLN A 686 -20.15 3.71 -16.80
CA GLN A 686 -20.32 5.16 -16.62
C GLN A 686 -19.39 6.03 -17.49
N ASN A 687 -18.57 5.43 -18.33
CA ASN A 687 -17.64 6.17 -19.17
C ASN A 687 -17.44 5.53 -20.54
N PHE A 688 -17.05 6.38 -21.48
CA PHE A 688 -16.58 5.99 -22.80
C PHE A 688 -15.35 6.83 -23.16
N ARG A 689 -14.51 6.31 -24.06
CA ARG A 689 -13.32 7.03 -24.52
C ARG A 689 -13.58 7.75 -25.83
N VAL A 690 -13.04 8.96 -25.96
CA VAL A 690 -12.92 9.66 -27.25
C VAL A 690 -11.44 9.80 -27.55
N GLU A 691 -10.99 9.21 -28.64
CA GLU A 691 -9.57 9.15 -28.98
C GLU A 691 -9.38 9.41 -30.48
N GLU A 692 -8.24 9.97 -30.86
CA GLU A 692 -7.76 9.92 -32.24
C GLU A 692 -7.16 8.54 -32.54
N TYR A 693 -7.98 7.50 -32.45
CA TYR A 693 -7.54 6.16 -32.81
C TYR A 693 -7.68 5.97 -34.33
N LYS A 694 -6.65 5.46 -35.00
CA LYS A 694 -6.82 4.87 -36.34
C LYS A 694 -6.92 3.36 -36.18
N LYS A 695 -7.83 2.71 -36.92
CA LYS A 695 -7.88 1.23 -36.92
C LYS A 695 -6.48 0.73 -37.33
N PRO A 696 -5.90 -0.23 -36.61
CA PRO A 696 -4.63 -0.85 -37.01
C PRO A 696 -4.70 -1.29 -38.48
N GLU A 697 -3.62 -1.07 -39.23
CA GLU A 697 -3.56 -1.42 -40.66
C GLU A 697 -3.16 -2.90 -40.85
N TYR A 698 -2.60 -3.51 -39.81
CA TYR A 698 -2.19 -4.92 -39.75
C TYR A 698 -2.50 -5.57 -38.40
N ILE A 699 -2.53 -6.90 -38.38
CA ILE A 699 -2.72 -7.75 -37.20
C ILE A 699 -1.42 -8.49 -36.87
N VAL A 700 -1.12 -8.64 -35.57
CA VAL A 700 0.04 -9.38 -35.07
C VAL A 700 -0.47 -10.64 -34.35
N ASN A 701 -0.31 -11.79 -34.99
CA ASN A 701 -0.68 -13.08 -34.44
C ASN A 701 0.55 -13.76 -33.86
N VAL A 702 0.49 -14.15 -32.58
CA VAL A 702 1.59 -14.86 -31.91
C VAL A 702 1.09 -16.25 -31.55
N LYS A 703 1.65 -17.28 -32.17
CA LYS A 703 1.25 -18.68 -31.96
C LYS A 703 2.47 -19.58 -31.87
N SER A 704 2.42 -20.59 -31.02
CA SER A 704 3.39 -21.68 -31.06
C SER A 704 3.02 -22.64 -32.19
N ASP A 705 4.01 -23.07 -32.97
CA ASP A 705 3.83 -24.14 -33.95
C ASP A 705 3.83 -25.52 -33.26
N ASN A 706 4.33 -25.61 -32.02
CA ASN A 706 4.25 -26.79 -31.19
C ASN A 706 2.97 -26.76 -30.36
N PRO A 707 2.05 -27.74 -30.53
CA PRO A 707 0.83 -27.82 -29.73
C PRO A 707 1.12 -28.15 -28.27
N GLN A 708 2.27 -28.76 -27.96
CA GLN A 708 2.71 -29.07 -26.60
C GLN A 708 4.23 -28.99 -26.47
N ILE A 709 4.70 -28.54 -25.31
CA ILE A 709 6.12 -28.33 -25.02
C ILE A 709 6.40 -28.85 -23.61
N LYS A 710 7.43 -29.69 -23.44
CA LYS A 710 7.84 -30.22 -22.13
C LYS A 710 8.90 -29.35 -21.46
N PRO A 711 9.03 -29.41 -20.12
CA PRO A 711 10.12 -28.74 -19.42
C PRO A 711 11.50 -29.16 -19.96
N GLY A 712 12.26 -28.20 -20.46
CA GLY A 712 13.59 -28.41 -21.07
C GLY A 712 13.58 -28.49 -22.60
N ASP A 713 12.42 -28.56 -23.25
CA ASP A 713 12.32 -28.55 -24.71
C ASP A 713 12.62 -27.15 -25.27
N LYS A 714 12.98 -27.12 -26.57
CA LYS A 714 13.05 -25.88 -27.35
C LYS A 714 11.66 -25.47 -27.80
N ALA A 715 11.24 -24.28 -27.38
CA ALA A 715 10.02 -23.63 -27.86
C ALA A 715 10.34 -22.74 -29.06
N LYS A 716 9.55 -22.88 -30.12
CA LYS A 716 9.57 -22.03 -31.31
C LYS A 716 8.20 -21.39 -31.50
N VAL A 717 8.15 -20.07 -31.35
CA VAL A 717 6.92 -19.29 -31.44
C VAL A 717 6.95 -18.42 -32.68
N LYS A 718 5.94 -18.57 -33.53
CA LYS A 718 5.76 -17.80 -34.76
C LYS A 718 4.97 -16.53 -34.47
N ILE A 719 5.55 -15.39 -34.83
CA ILE A 719 4.90 -14.09 -34.90
C ILE A 719 4.58 -13.84 -36.37
N ASN A 720 3.31 -13.91 -36.73
CA ASN A 720 2.83 -13.64 -38.08
C ASN A 720 2.17 -12.26 -38.14
N VAL A 721 2.59 -11.43 -39.09
CA VAL A 721 2.16 -10.04 -39.24
C VAL A 721 1.60 -9.85 -40.65
N ASN A 722 0.29 -9.64 -40.74
CA ASN A 722 -0.41 -9.43 -42.01
C ASN A 722 -1.22 -8.13 -41.96
N TYR A 723 -1.26 -7.39 -43.07
CA TYR A 723 -2.25 -6.35 -43.25
C TYR A 723 -3.68 -6.92 -43.18
N TYR A 724 -4.66 -6.14 -42.74
CA TYR A 724 -6.06 -6.61 -42.67
C TYR A 724 -6.63 -7.04 -44.03
N PHE A 725 -6.04 -6.58 -45.14
CA PHE A 725 -6.39 -7.01 -46.50
C PHE A 725 -5.64 -8.27 -46.97
N GLY A 726 -4.85 -8.91 -46.10
CA GLY A 726 -4.30 -10.25 -46.30
C GLY A 726 -2.83 -10.33 -46.72
N SER A 727 -2.20 -9.24 -47.15
CA SER A 727 -0.77 -9.26 -47.55
C SER A 727 0.19 -9.29 -46.34
N PRO A 728 1.35 -9.96 -46.45
CA PRO A 728 2.34 -9.99 -45.37
C PRO A 728 2.99 -8.62 -45.16
N VAL A 729 3.28 -8.28 -43.91
CA VAL A 729 4.07 -7.08 -43.57
C VAL A 729 5.55 -7.47 -43.57
N VAL A 730 6.25 -7.17 -44.66
CA VAL A 730 7.66 -7.52 -44.86
C VAL A 730 8.58 -6.48 -44.20
N ALA A 731 9.69 -6.94 -43.64
CA ALA A 731 10.73 -6.11 -43.03
C ALA A 731 10.25 -5.20 -41.87
N ALA A 732 9.17 -5.60 -41.18
CA ALA A 732 8.72 -4.93 -39.98
C ALA A 732 9.64 -5.27 -38.81
N LYS A 733 9.93 -4.26 -37.97
CA LYS A 733 10.73 -4.44 -36.75
C LYS A 733 9.85 -4.99 -35.64
N VAL A 734 10.23 -6.13 -35.08
CA VAL A 734 9.49 -6.81 -34.01
C VAL A 734 10.33 -6.78 -32.75
N HIS A 735 9.92 -6.04 -31.73
CA HIS A 735 10.48 -6.15 -30.38
C HIS A 735 9.63 -7.12 -29.56
N TYR A 736 10.20 -8.23 -29.10
CA TYR A 736 9.45 -9.24 -28.35
C TYR A 736 9.95 -9.40 -26.91
N LYS A 737 9.04 -9.81 -26.02
CA LYS A 737 9.33 -10.23 -24.64
C LYS A 737 8.62 -11.55 -24.35
N VAL A 738 9.36 -12.50 -23.80
CA VAL A 738 8.86 -13.76 -23.26
C VAL A 738 8.82 -13.64 -21.74
N MET A 739 7.63 -13.70 -21.16
CA MET A 739 7.38 -13.57 -19.73
C MET A 739 7.05 -14.94 -19.14
N ARG A 740 7.78 -15.41 -18.12
CA ARG A 740 7.54 -16.70 -17.48
C ARG A 740 6.81 -16.54 -16.15
N SER A 741 5.82 -17.38 -15.91
CA SER A 741 5.17 -17.51 -14.59
C SER A 741 4.72 -18.96 -14.35
N PRO A 742 4.66 -19.42 -13.08
CA PRO A 742 4.12 -20.74 -12.78
C PRO A 742 2.73 -20.92 -13.39
N PHE A 743 2.46 -22.11 -13.93
CA PHE A 743 1.17 -22.49 -14.45
C PHE A 743 0.55 -23.54 -13.54
N TYR A 744 -0.63 -23.21 -13.01
CA TYR A 744 -1.45 -24.14 -12.25
C TYR A 744 -2.76 -24.29 -13.02
N TYR A 745 -3.09 -25.53 -13.37
CA TYR A 745 -4.30 -25.80 -14.13
C TYR A 745 -5.45 -26.14 -13.18
N TYR A 746 -6.43 -25.25 -13.13
CA TYR A 746 -7.64 -25.42 -12.35
C TYR A 746 -8.82 -25.65 -13.30
N TYR A 747 -9.50 -26.77 -13.15
CA TYR A 747 -10.73 -27.04 -13.88
C TYR A 747 -11.93 -26.47 -13.12
N TYR A 748 -12.64 -25.57 -13.77
CA TYR A 748 -13.88 -25.00 -13.25
C TYR A 748 -15.05 -25.58 -14.02
N LYS A 749 -15.85 -26.43 -13.37
CA LYS A 749 -17.13 -26.85 -13.92
C LYS A 749 -18.08 -25.65 -13.89
N GLY A 750 -18.37 -25.11 -15.07
CA GLY A 750 -19.27 -23.97 -15.24
C GLY A 750 -20.63 -24.23 -14.58
N SER A 751 -21.12 -23.25 -13.83
CA SER A 751 -22.48 -23.23 -13.27
C SER A 751 -23.43 -22.42 -14.15
N GLN A 752 -24.73 -22.71 -14.04
CA GLN A 752 -25.81 -22.06 -14.79
C GLN A 752 -25.80 -20.52 -14.68
N TYR A 753 -25.23 -19.97 -13.59
CA TYR A 753 -25.22 -18.54 -13.30
C TYR A 753 -23.81 -17.94 -13.18
N ASP A 754 -22.76 -18.67 -13.58
CA ASP A 754 -21.37 -18.15 -13.56
C ASP A 754 -21.21 -16.90 -14.47
N TRP A 755 -22.02 -16.78 -15.51
CA TRP A 755 -22.04 -15.59 -16.38
C TRP A 755 -22.55 -14.33 -15.66
N LEU A 756 -23.31 -14.48 -14.56
CA LEU A 756 -23.90 -13.40 -13.78
C LEU A 756 -23.06 -13.08 -12.53
N TYR A 757 -22.67 -14.11 -11.77
CA TYR A 757 -21.93 -13.96 -10.51
C TYR A 757 -20.40 -14.02 -10.68
N GLY A 758 -19.93 -14.24 -11.91
CA GLY A 758 -18.54 -14.60 -12.20
C GLY A 758 -18.31 -16.09 -11.99
N SER A 759 -17.31 -16.66 -12.69
CA SER A 759 -16.84 -18.00 -12.33
C SER A 759 -16.41 -17.97 -10.86
N ASN A 760 -16.77 -19.01 -10.10
CA ASN A 760 -16.62 -19.15 -8.63
C ASN A 760 -15.16 -19.06 -8.09
N SER A 761 -14.24 -18.52 -8.88
CA SER A 761 -12.87 -18.14 -8.56
C SER A 761 -12.75 -17.20 -7.35
N GLY A 762 -13.79 -16.46 -6.96
CA GLY A 762 -13.74 -15.62 -5.76
C GLY A 762 -13.71 -16.41 -4.44
N TYR A 763 -14.58 -17.43 -4.31
CA TYR A 763 -14.77 -18.14 -3.05
C TYR A 763 -13.61 -19.09 -2.73
N GLU A 764 -13.08 -19.82 -3.73
CA GLU A 764 -11.88 -20.66 -3.55
C GLU A 764 -10.59 -19.83 -3.37
N LYS A 765 -10.43 -18.71 -4.10
CA LYS A 765 -9.26 -17.81 -3.90
C LYS A 765 -9.27 -17.14 -2.52
N MET A 766 -10.44 -16.95 -1.91
CA MET A 766 -10.59 -16.34 -0.58
C MET A 766 -10.22 -17.30 0.56
N TYR A 767 -10.53 -18.59 0.44
CA TYR A 767 -10.23 -19.60 1.46
C TYR A 767 -8.83 -20.22 1.34
N ASN A 768 -8.17 -20.03 0.20
CA ASN A 768 -6.80 -20.46 0.01
C ASN A 768 -5.97 -19.29 -0.56
N PRO A 769 -5.45 -18.39 0.30
CA PRO A 769 -4.72 -17.19 -0.11
C PRO A 769 -3.48 -17.46 -0.97
N SER A 770 -2.97 -18.70 -0.94
CA SER A 770 -1.93 -19.17 -1.86
C SER A 770 -2.39 -19.17 -3.34
N LEU A 771 -3.69 -19.31 -3.60
CA LEU A 771 -4.33 -19.25 -4.92
C LEU A 771 -4.49 -17.82 -5.44
N ALA A 772 -4.66 -16.83 -4.55
CA ALA A 772 -4.72 -15.41 -4.92
C ALA A 772 -3.34 -14.83 -5.27
N GLN A 773 -2.27 -15.45 -4.78
CA GLN A 773 -0.89 -15.02 -4.99
C GLN A 773 -0.32 -15.41 -6.37
N SER A 774 -1.04 -16.25 -7.13
CA SER A 774 -0.59 -16.88 -8.36
C SER A 774 -0.67 -16.00 -9.63
N GLU A 775 -1.36 -14.87 -9.61
CA GLU A 775 -1.31 -13.89 -10.72
C GLU A 775 -0.09 -12.98 -10.55
N SER A 776 1.07 -13.58 -10.31
CA SER A 776 2.34 -12.86 -10.39
C SER A 776 2.48 -12.31 -11.81
N THR A 777 2.78 -11.02 -11.96
CA THR A 777 3.30 -10.49 -13.22
C THR A 777 4.57 -11.28 -13.53
N GLY A 778 4.54 -12.16 -14.54
CA GLY A 778 5.65 -13.06 -14.83
C GLY A 778 7.00 -12.35 -14.93
N THR A 779 8.09 -13.08 -14.77
CA THR A 779 9.45 -12.54 -14.92
C THR A 779 9.86 -12.54 -16.39
N VAL A 780 10.63 -11.54 -16.83
CA VAL A 780 11.18 -11.53 -18.20
C VAL A 780 12.15 -12.72 -18.33
N TYR A 781 11.82 -13.68 -19.18
CA TYR A 781 12.63 -14.86 -19.47
C TYR A 781 13.58 -14.64 -20.65
N LYS A 782 13.08 -14.00 -21.71
CA LYS A 782 13.87 -13.62 -22.90
C LYS A 782 13.27 -12.37 -23.53
N GLU A 783 14.09 -11.52 -24.12
CA GLU A 783 13.63 -10.43 -24.97
C GLU A 783 14.61 -10.23 -26.13
N GLY A 784 14.16 -9.60 -27.20
CA GLY A 784 14.99 -9.36 -28.37
C GLY A 784 14.26 -8.60 -29.47
N ASP A 785 15.00 -8.32 -30.54
CA ASP A 785 14.50 -7.68 -31.74
C ASP A 785 14.62 -8.65 -32.93
N LEU A 786 13.58 -8.72 -33.76
CA LEU A 786 13.50 -9.52 -34.97
C LEU A 786 13.01 -8.65 -36.14
N ILE A 787 13.16 -9.17 -37.34
CA ILE A 787 12.62 -8.56 -38.56
C ILE A 787 11.73 -9.61 -39.24
N THR A 788 10.55 -9.21 -39.71
CA THR A 788 9.69 -10.12 -40.46
C THR A 788 10.28 -10.47 -41.83
N ASP A 789 10.17 -11.74 -42.21
CA ASP A 789 10.58 -12.26 -43.51
C ASP A 789 9.62 -11.83 -44.64
N SER A 790 9.88 -12.30 -45.87
CA SER A 790 9.05 -12.02 -47.05
C SER A 790 7.61 -12.55 -46.94
N ALA A 791 7.35 -13.48 -46.02
CA ALA A 791 6.03 -14.02 -45.71
C ALA A 791 5.42 -13.38 -44.45
N GLY A 792 6.01 -12.30 -43.92
CA GLY A 792 5.50 -11.56 -42.77
C GLY A 792 5.72 -12.28 -41.43
N ASN A 793 6.64 -13.24 -41.36
CA ASN A 793 6.87 -14.05 -40.16
C ASN A 793 8.16 -13.66 -39.46
N ALA A 794 8.15 -13.73 -38.13
CA ALA A 794 9.34 -13.71 -37.28
C ALA A 794 9.24 -14.86 -36.27
N TYR A 795 10.36 -15.46 -35.91
CA TYR A 795 10.40 -16.63 -35.04
C TYR A 795 11.16 -16.34 -33.75
N VAL A 796 10.52 -16.62 -32.62
CA VAL A 796 11.11 -16.52 -31.30
C VAL A 796 11.44 -17.93 -30.82
N ASP A 797 12.73 -18.25 -30.78
CA ASP A 797 13.22 -19.52 -30.25
C ASP A 797 13.75 -19.34 -28.82
N PHE A 798 13.40 -20.24 -27.90
CA PHE A 798 13.96 -20.28 -26.55
C PHE A 798 13.91 -21.68 -25.96
N GLU A 799 14.89 -22.02 -25.11
CA GLU A 799 14.86 -23.24 -24.32
C GLU A 799 13.98 -23.03 -23.10
N THR A 800 13.08 -23.96 -22.81
CA THR A 800 12.24 -23.90 -21.62
C THR A 800 13.01 -24.38 -20.38
N GLU A 801 12.55 -23.99 -19.19
CA GLU A 801 13.23 -24.38 -17.95
C GLU A 801 12.99 -25.87 -17.65
N LYS A 802 14.05 -26.60 -17.30
CA LYS A 802 13.95 -27.95 -16.74
C LYS A 802 13.49 -27.84 -15.30
N SER A 803 12.21 -28.09 -15.05
CA SER A 803 11.59 -27.96 -13.74
C SER A 803 10.54 -29.04 -13.50
N LEU A 804 10.28 -29.33 -12.21
CA LEU A 804 9.13 -30.10 -11.74
C LEU A 804 7.89 -29.23 -11.52
N THR A 805 7.96 -27.96 -11.92
CA THR A 805 6.85 -27.00 -11.91
C THR A 805 6.44 -26.72 -13.34
N ASP A 806 5.13 -26.80 -13.61
CA ASP A 806 4.58 -26.39 -14.89
C ASP A 806 4.64 -24.85 -15.03
N TYR A 807 4.92 -24.37 -16.23
CA TYR A 807 5.09 -22.93 -16.49
C TYR A 807 4.23 -22.48 -17.67
N LYS A 808 3.85 -21.20 -17.65
CA LYS A 808 3.37 -20.50 -18.84
C LYS A 808 4.38 -19.42 -19.24
N TYR A 809 4.52 -19.27 -20.55
CA TYR A 809 5.37 -18.28 -21.20
C TYR A 809 4.48 -17.38 -22.05
N ASP A 810 4.29 -16.14 -21.63
CA ASP A 810 3.54 -15.13 -22.38
C ASP A 810 4.49 -14.35 -23.30
N ILE A 811 4.31 -14.47 -24.61
CA ILE A 811 5.09 -13.83 -25.65
C ILE A 811 4.35 -12.57 -26.08
N LEU A 812 4.93 -11.42 -25.75
CA LEU A 812 4.45 -10.09 -26.14
C LEU A 812 5.30 -9.61 -27.32
N ALA A 813 4.68 -9.17 -28.40
CA ALA A 813 5.34 -8.69 -29.61
C ALA A 813 4.86 -7.28 -29.96
N ASN A 814 5.78 -6.32 -30.00
CA ASN A 814 5.55 -4.97 -30.50
C ASN A 814 6.11 -4.86 -31.91
N VAL A 815 5.26 -4.60 -32.91
CA VAL A 815 5.64 -4.61 -34.33
C VAL A 815 5.50 -3.24 -34.94
N VAL A 816 6.58 -2.76 -35.56
CA VAL A 816 6.67 -1.48 -36.26
C VAL A 816 6.95 -1.69 -37.74
N ASP A 817 5.99 -1.31 -38.58
CA ASP A 817 6.13 -1.35 -40.05
C ASP A 817 6.71 -0.03 -40.62
N SER A 818 6.70 0.10 -41.96
CA SER A 818 7.19 1.29 -42.66
C SER A 818 6.41 2.57 -42.34
N SER A 819 5.16 2.46 -41.86
CA SER A 819 4.35 3.60 -41.40
C SER A 819 4.85 4.18 -40.05
N ARG A 820 5.81 3.50 -39.39
CA ARG A 820 6.37 3.83 -38.07
C ARG A 820 5.37 3.77 -36.93
N ARG A 821 4.27 3.03 -37.10
CA ARG A 821 3.29 2.77 -36.03
C ARG A 821 3.61 1.46 -35.34
N GLU A 822 3.30 1.36 -34.05
CA GLU A 822 3.47 0.14 -33.27
C GLU A 822 2.12 -0.54 -33.08
N ILE A 823 2.01 -1.81 -33.49
CA ILE A 823 0.89 -2.69 -33.17
C ILE A 823 1.40 -3.83 -32.29
N LYS A 824 0.62 -4.19 -31.27
CA LYS A 824 0.99 -5.22 -30.31
C LYS A 824 0.24 -6.52 -30.59
N GLY A 825 0.92 -7.64 -30.44
CA GLY A 825 0.34 -8.98 -30.40
C GLY A 825 0.82 -9.71 -29.15
N ALA A 826 0.04 -10.69 -28.70
CA ALA A 826 0.41 -11.55 -27.59
C ALA A 826 -0.03 -12.99 -27.87
N GLY A 827 0.73 -13.94 -27.34
CA GLY A 827 0.43 -15.36 -27.38
C GLY A 827 1.02 -16.06 -26.17
N THR A 828 0.49 -17.22 -25.80
CA THR A 828 0.93 -17.95 -24.61
C THR A 828 1.36 -19.35 -25.01
N VAL A 829 2.41 -19.83 -24.36
CA VAL A 829 2.88 -21.21 -24.46
C VAL A 829 2.86 -21.83 -23.06
N LYS A 830 2.11 -22.91 -22.90
CA LYS A 830 2.08 -23.69 -21.66
C LYS A 830 3.07 -24.84 -21.77
N VAL A 831 3.90 -24.98 -20.75
CA VAL A 831 4.96 -25.98 -20.65
C VAL A 831 4.65 -26.84 -19.45
N THR A 832 4.21 -28.08 -19.71
CA THR A 832 3.59 -28.94 -18.69
C THR A 832 4.24 -30.32 -18.66
N GLN A 833 4.32 -30.92 -17.48
CA GLN A 833 4.90 -32.26 -17.32
C GLN A 833 4.07 -33.35 -17.99
N THR A 834 2.74 -33.26 -17.91
CA THR A 834 1.81 -34.21 -18.55
C THR A 834 1.15 -33.61 -19.80
N TYR A 835 0.66 -34.45 -20.72
CA TYR A 835 -0.05 -33.99 -21.93
C TYR A 835 -1.45 -33.45 -21.65
N PHE A 836 -2.02 -33.86 -20.53
CA PHE A 836 -3.36 -33.50 -20.08
C PHE A 836 -3.46 -33.74 -18.57
N TYR A 837 -4.56 -33.28 -18.01
CA TYR A 837 -4.90 -33.40 -16.60
C TYR A 837 -6.23 -34.10 -16.45
N ALA A 838 -6.43 -34.76 -15.30
CA ALA A 838 -7.68 -35.42 -14.96
C ALA A 838 -8.30 -34.71 -13.75
N PHE A 839 -9.59 -34.39 -13.86
CA PHE A 839 -10.37 -33.76 -12.79
C PHE A 839 -11.55 -34.66 -12.45
N ILE A 840 -11.86 -34.76 -11.17
CA ILE A 840 -13.04 -35.50 -10.70
C ILE A 840 -14.00 -34.48 -10.10
N ASP A 841 -15.29 -34.62 -10.37
CA ASP A 841 -16.36 -33.83 -9.77
C ASP A 841 -17.57 -34.70 -9.44
N PHE A 842 -18.37 -34.21 -8.51
CA PHE A 842 -19.60 -34.83 -8.04
C PHE A 842 -20.77 -33.90 -8.35
N ASP A 843 -21.96 -34.47 -8.56
CA ASP A 843 -23.18 -33.67 -8.74
C ASP A 843 -23.71 -33.07 -7.42
N GLN A 844 -23.25 -33.56 -6.26
CA GLN A 844 -23.58 -33.03 -4.92
C GLN A 844 -22.33 -32.88 -4.04
N GLY A 845 -22.40 -32.04 -3.01
CA GLY A 845 -21.30 -31.85 -2.05
C GLY A 845 -21.14 -33.02 -1.06
N PHE A 846 -22.23 -33.75 -0.79
CA PHE A 846 -22.29 -34.94 0.05
C PHE A 846 -23.51 -35.78 -0.36
N TYR A 847 -23.57 -37.03 0.09
CA TYR A 847 -24.68 -37.96 -0.19
C TYR A 847 -25.11 -38.70 1.08
N GLU A 848 -26.30 -39.28 1.04
CA GLU A 848 -26.73 -40.29 2.02
C GLU A 848 -26.33 -41.71 1.57
N PRO A 849 -26.32 -42.71 2.49
CA PRO A 849 -26.10 -44.10 2.13
C PRO A 849 -27.10 -44.60 1.09
N TYR A 850 -26.62 -45.39 0.14
CA TYR A 850 -27.43 -46.00 -0.92
C TYR A 850 -28.15 -45.01 -1.85
N GLU A 851 -27.70 -43.77 -1.93
CA GLU A 851 -28.07 -42.84 -3.01
C GLU A 851 -27.29 -43.16 -4.30
N ASN A 852 -27.73 -42.60 -5.42
CA ASN A 852 -26.98 -42.65 -6.68
C ASN A 852 -26.19 -41.34 -6.82
N ALA A 853 -24.87 -41.43 -6.80
CA ALA A 853 -23.96 -40.33 -7.06
C ALA A 853 -23.50 -40.33 -8.53
N THR A 854 -23.49 -39.15 -9.16
CA THR A 854 -22.89 -39.00 -10.49
C THR A 854 -21.45 -38.51 -10.33
N VAL A 855 -20.50 -39.38 -10.67
CA VAL A 855 -19.07 -39.05 -10.70
C VAL A 855 -18.70 -38.69 -12.13
N GLU A 856 -18.20 -37.47 -12.32
CA GLU A 856 -17.67 -37.00 -13.59
C GLU A 856 -16.14 -36.97 -13.52
N VAL A 857 -15.47 -37.68 -14.42
CA VAL A 857 -14.04 -37.47 -14.70
C VAL A 857 -13.93 -36.64 -15.97
N ASN A 858 -13.15 -35.57 -15.92
CA ASN A 858 -12.94 -34.65 -17.03
C ASN A 858 -11.45 -34.61 -17.39
N LEU A 859 -11.12 -34.93 -18.65
CA LEU A 859 -9.76 -34.99 -19.17
C LEU A 859 -9.52 -33.84 -20.14
N ARG A 860 -8.60 -32.95 -19.78
CA ARG A 860 -8.33 -31.72 -20.53
C ARG A 860 -6.84 -31.51 -20.77
N SER A 861 -6.49 -31.10 -21.98
CA SER A 861 -5.16 -30.57 -22.26
C SER A 861 -4.93 -29.25 -21.50
N PRO A 862 -3.68 -28.77 -21.40
CA PRO A 862 -3.40 -27.45 -20.83
C PRO A 862 -4.19 -26.31 -21.49
N ASP A 863 -4.63 -26.48 -22.74
CA ASP A 863 -5.41 -25.52 -23.54
C ASP A 863 -6.91 -25.83 -23.59
N ASP A 864 -7.42 -26.50 -22.55
CA ASP A 864 -8.84 -26.81 -22.34
C ASP A 864 -9.46 -27.71 -23.44
N GLN A 865 -8.65 -28.36 -24.27
CA GLN A 865 -9.14 -29.28 -25.28
C GLN A 865 -9.48 -30.64 -24.67
N PRO A 866 -10.58 -31.30 -25.09
CA PRO A 866 -10.91 -32.66 -24.67
C PRO A 866 -9.82 -33.65 -25.01
N VAL A 867 -9.55 -34.59 -24.09
CA VAL A 867 -8.62 -35.69 -24.34
C VAL A 867 -9.31 -37.03 -24.11
N LYS A 868 -9.33 -37.86 -25.15
CA LYS A 868 -9.84 -39.22 -25.08
C LYS A 868 -8.75 -40.15 -24.55
N ALA A 869 -9.00 -40.82 -23.43
CA ALA A 869 -8.08 -41.77 -22.81
C ALA A 869 -8.83 -42.84 -22.01
N THR A 870 -8.16 -43.98 -21.82
CA THR A 870 -8.63 -45.06 -20.94
C THR A 870 -7.81 -45.06 -19.66
N GLY A 871 -8.47 -45.06 -18.50
CA GLY A 871 -7.80 -45.08 -17.20
C GLY A 871 -8.64 -45.75 -16.13
N ASP A 872 -8.02 -45.97 -14.98
CA ASP A 872 -8.64 -46.64 -13.83
C ASP A 872 -9.23 -45.61 -12.86
N LEU A 873 -10.52 -45.73 -12.58
CA LEU A 873 -11.17 -45.03 -11.46
C LEU A 873 -11.15 -45.92 -10.23
N LYS A 874 -10.25 -45.60 -9.30
CA LYS A 874 -10.04 -46.27 -8.02
C LYS A 874 -10.80 -45.53 -6.93
N ILE A 875 -11.62 -46.25 -6.16
CA ILE A 875 -12.39 -45.71 -5.04
C ILE A 875 -11.82 -46.31 -3.76
N TYR A 876 -11.44 -45.45 -2.84
CA TYR A 876 -10.88 -45.84 -1.56
C TYR A 876 -11.78 -45.39 -0.42
N LYS A 877 -11.97 -46.26 0.58
CA LYS A 877 -12.53 -45.88 1.87
C LYS A 877 -11.40 -45.32 2.73
N VAL A 878 -11.57 -44.08 3.17
CA VAL A 878 -10.60 -43.36 4.00
C VAL A 878 -11.05 -43.46 5.44
N ASN A 879 -10.14 -43.83 6.33
CA ASN A 879 -10.32 -43.67 7.77
C ASN A 879 -9.00 -43.22 8.40
N TYR A 880 -9.07 -42.77 9.64
CA TYR A 880 -7.93 -42.28 10.39
C TYR A 880 -7.77 -43.08 11.67
N THR A 881 -6.51 -43.28 12.07
CA THR A 881 -6.09 -44.01 13.27
C THR A 881 -4.98 -43.24 13.98
N GLY A 882 -4.54 -43.73 15.14
CA GLY A 882 -3.52 -43.07 15.96
C GLY A 882 -4.12 -42.07 16.94
N LYS A 883 -3.27 -41.35 17.69
CA LYS A 883 -3.74 -40.35 18.64
C LYS A 883 -4.25 -39.16 17.83
N ASN A 884 -5.48 -38.69 18.11
CA ASN A 884 -6.11 -37.58 17.39
C ASN A 884 -6.23 -37.78 15.86
N ASN A 885 -6.39 -39.02 15.37
CA ASN A 885 -6.63 -39.31 13.95
C ASN A 885 -5.50 -38.80 13.01
N GLU A 886 -4.25 -38.88 13.48
CA GLU A 886 -3.07 -38.38 12.76
C GLU A 886 -2.61 -39.26 11.59
N LYS A 887 -2.95 -40.55 11.59
CA LYS A 887 -2.56 -41.51 10.54
C LYS A 887 -3.75 -41.82 9.62
N GLU A 888 -3.64 -41.41 8.36
CA GLU A 888 -4.59 -41.75 7.31
C GLU A 888 -4.38 -43.21 6.84
N ASN A 889 -5.46 -44.00 6.82
CA ASN A 889 -5.49 -45.29 6.14
C ASN A 889 -6.46 -45.23 4.96
N ILE A 890 -5.99 -45.71 3.82
CA ILE A 890 -6.70 -45.65 2.56
C ILE A 890 -6.87 -47.10 2.08
N ASN A 891 -8.09 -47.63 2.12
CA ASN A 891 -8.39 -49.00 1.73
C ASN A 891 -9.11 -49.02 0.38
N LEU A 892 -8.58 -49.74 -0.61
CA LEU A 892 -9.22 -49.85 -1.92
C LEU A 892 -10.58 -50.56 -1.77
N ALA A 893 -11.67 -49.86 -2.11
CA ALA A 893 -13.02 -50.40 -2.08
C ALA A 893 -13.41 -50.99 -3.44
N SER A 894 -13.06 -50.29 -4.53
CA SER A 894 -13.30 -50.77 -5.90
C SER A 894 -12.33 -50.12 -6.89
N SER A 895 -12.09 -50.77 -8.02
CA SER A 895 -11.35 -50.22 -9.15
C SER A 895 -12.02 -50.67 -10.43
N GLN A 896 -12.25 -49.75 -11.36
CA GLN A 896 -12.81 -50.06 -12.67
C GLN A 896 -12.19 -49.15 -13.74
N SER A 897 -11.88 -49.74 -14.90
CA SER A 897 -11.36 -49.00 -16.04
C SER A 897 -12.49 -48.38 -16.87
N PHE A 898 -12.29 -47.14 -17.30
CA PHE A 898 -13.22 -46.39 -18.14
C PHE A 898 -12.46 -45.72 -19.27
N THR A 899 -13.12 -45.62 -20.44
CA THR A 899 -12.67 -44.80 -21.55
C THR A 899 -13.54 -43.56 -21.63
N SER A 900 -12.92 -42.38 -21.74
CA SER A 900 -13.68 -41.14 -21.93
C SER A 900 -14.37 -41.05 -23.29
N ASP A 901 -15.45 -40.26 -23.35
CA ASP A 901 -16.10 -39.86 -24.60
C ASP A 901 -15.20 -38.91 -25.43
N ASP A 902 -15.67 -38.51 -26.61
CA ASP A 902 -14.92 -37.59 -27.49
C ASP A 902 -14.79 -36.17 -26.89
N GLU A 903 -15.59 -35.86 -25.87
CA GLU A 903 -15.50 -34.62 -25.08
C GLU A 903 -14.56 -34.76 -23.86
N GLY A 904 -13.84 -35.88 -23.76
CA GLY A 904 -12.89 -36.16 -22.68
C GLY A 904 -13.56 -36.43 -21.33
N ARG A 905 -14.82 -36.88 -21.32
CA ARG A 905 -15.59 -37.11 -20.08
C ARG A 905 -15.89 -38.57 -19.83
N ILE A 906 -15.92 -38.94 -18.56
CA ILE A 906 -16.44 -40.21 -18.07
C ILE A 906 -17.54 -39.89 -17.07
N PHE A 907 -18.72 -40.48 -17.27
CA PHE A 907 -19.82 -40.41 -16.30
C PHE A 907 -20.02 -41.78 -15.68
N TYR A 908 -19.71 -41.89 -14.38
CA TYR A 908 -19.91 -43.09 -13.60
C TYR A 908 -21.03 -42.89 -12.59
N ARG A 909 -22.10 -43.68 -12.70
CA ARG A 909 -23.16 -43.74 -11.70
C ARG A 909 -22.73 -44.66 -10.58
N TRP A 910 -22.34 -44.08 -9.46
CA TRP A 910 -21.91 -44.82 -8.28
C TRP A 910 -23.04 -44.97 -7.29
N LYS A 911 -23.38 -46.21 -6.92
CA LYS A 911 -24.29 -46.47 -5.80
C LYS A 911 -23.52 -46.28 -4.50
N THR A 912 -23.87 -45.28 -3.71
CA THR A 912 -23.13 -44.95 -2.49
C THR A 912 -23.25 -46.11 -1.47
N PRO A 913 -22.15 -46.49 -0.81
CA PRO A 913 -22.15 -47.55 0.20
C PRO A 913 -22.67 -47.02 1.55
N SER A 914 -22.37 -47.72 2.64
CA SER A 914 -22.60 -47.20 3.99
C SER A 914 -21.74 -45.97 4.30
N GLU A 915 -22.12 -45.28 5.37
CA GLU A 915 -21.56 -44.00 5.82
C GLU A 915 -20.02 -44.01 5.86
N GLY A 916 -19.42 -42.89 5.45
CA GLY A 916 -17.99 -42.66 5.56
C GLY A 916 -17.42 -41.63 4.60
N TYR A 917 -16.09 -41.60 4.55
CA TYR A 917 -15.32 -40.69 3.70
C TYR A 917 -14.62 -41.48 2.60
N TYR A 918 -14.82 -41.09 1.35
CA TYR A 918 -14.32 -41.84 0.21
C TYR A 918 -13.45 -40.95 -0.67
N LYS A 919 -12.29 -41.49 -1.07
CA LYS A 919 -11.36 -40.87 -2.01
C LYS A 919 -11.48 -41.54 -3.37
N PHE A 920 -11.78 -40.74 -4.38
CA PHE A 920 -11.76 -41.15 -5.78
C PHE A 920 -10.42 -40.73 -6.38
N VAL A 921 -9.81 -41.65 -7.11
CA VAL A 921 -8.57 -41.43 -7.86
C VAL A 921 -8.77 -41.96 -9.26
N PHE A 922 -8.69 -41.09 -10.25
CA PHE A 922 -8.56 -41.49 -11.65
C PHE A 922 -7.08 -41.47 -12.00
N GLU A 923 -6.57 -42.58 -12.53
CA GLU A 923 -5.17 -42.73 -12.90
C GLU A 923 -5.07 -43.29 -14.31
N THR A 924 -4.28 -42.63 -15.14
CA THR A 924 -3.94 -43.08 -16.49
C THR A 924 -2.50 -42.69 -16.77
N LYS A 925 -1.98 -43.12 -17.91
CA LYS A 925 -0.73 -42.58 -18.46
C LYS A 925 -1.01 -41.72 -19.69
N ASP A 926 -0.16 -40.73 -19.90
CA ASP A 926 -0.09 -40.04 -21.18
C ASP A 926 0.84 -40.79 -22.16
N LYS A 927 0.99 -40.26 -23.37
CA LYS A 927 1.76 -40.92 -24.43
C LYS A 927 3.28 -41.00 -24.16
N ASP A 928 3.79 -40.27 -23.18
CA ASP A 928 5.20 -40.36 -22.73
C ASP A 928 5.31 -41.23 -21.45
N GLU A 929 4.31 -42.06 -21.18
CA GLU A 929 4.21 -42.93 -20.01
C GLU A 929 4.22 -42.16 -18.66
N LYS A 930 3.94 -40.85 -18.67
CA LYS A 930 3.80 -40.07 -17.42
C LYS A 930 2.42 -40.31 -16.82
N VAL A 931 2.38 -40.48 -15.51
CA VAL A 931 1.13 -40.69 -14.78
C VAL A 931 0.33 -39.39 -14.77
N VAL A 932 -0.89 -39.45 -15.29
CA VAL A 932 -1.92 -38.42 -15.13
C VAL A 932 -2.88 -38.90 -14.04
N LYS A 933 -3.04 -38.07 -13.01
CA LYS A 933 -3.84 -38.41 -11.83
C LYS A 933 -4.79 -37.27 -11.47
N GLY A 934 -6.06 -37.61 -11.28
CA GLY A 934 -7.07 -36.73 -10.68
C GLY A 934 -7.56 -37.34 -9.38
N GLU A 935 -7.78 -36.53 -8.35
CA GLU A 935 -8.31 -37.01 -7.06
C GLU A 935 -9.36 -36.09 -6.48
N ARG A 936 -10.36 -36.69 -5.82
CA ARG A 936 -11.38 -35.94 -5.07
C ARG A 936 -11.97 -36.78 -3.95
N TYR A 937 -12.44 -36.10 -2.92
CA TYR A 937 -13.06 -36.74 -1.76
C TYR A 937 -14.56 -36.41 -1.72
N VAL A 938 -15.32 -37.31 -1.10
CA VAL A 938 -16.77 -37.14 -0.89
C VAL A 938 -17.21 -37.75 0.43
N TRP A 939 -18.16 -37.09 1.08
CA TRP A 939 -18.80 -37.56 2.30
C TRP A 939 -20.08 -38.34 1.98
N ILE A 940 -20.22 -39.52 2.59
CA ILE A 940 -21.47 -40.24 2.71
C ILE A 940 -21.92 -40.12 4.18
N ASN A 941 -22.90 -39.25 4.43
CA ASN A 941 -23.36 -38.94 5.77
C ASN A 941 -24.81 -39.42 5.95
N GLY A 942 -25.00 -40.35 6.88
CA GLY A 942 -26.30 -40.93 7.21
C GLY A 942 -26.55 -40.91 8.72
N LYS A 943 -27.73 -41.36 9.14
CA LYS A 943 -28.17 -41.32 10.56
C LYS A 943 -27.23 -42.06 11.52
N ASN A 944 -26.44 -43.02 11.03
CA ASN A 944 -25.54 -43.81 11.88
C ASN A 944 -24.08 -43.32 11.87
N PHE A 945 -23.79 -42.17 11.23
CA PHE A 945 -22.43 -41.64 11.17
C PHE A 945 -21.93 -41.21 12.55
N GLN A 946 -20.81 -41.80 13.02
CA GLN A 946 -20.25 -41.53 14.35
C GLN A 946 -19.04 -40.58 14.35
N GLY A 947 -18.45 -40.26 13.19
CA GLY A 947 -17.31 -39.34 13.06
C GLY A 947 -15.97 -39.76 13.69
N LYS A 948 -15.94 -40.75 14.61
CA LYS A 948 -14.77 -41.10 15.45
C LYS A 948 -13.49 -41.43 14.69
N SER A 949 -13.60 -42.05 13.51
CA SER A 949 -12.46 -42.49 12.69
C SER A 949 -12.11 -41.48 11.58
N TYR A 950 -12.53 -40.22 11.71
CA TYR A 950 -12.32 -39.19 10.69
C TYR A 950 -11.64 -37.95 11.26
N LYS A 951 -10.93 -37.25 10.39
CA LYS A 951 -10.32 -35.95 10.70
C LYS A 951 -11.16 -34.85 10.05
N PHE A 952 -11.65 -33.93 10.85
CA PHE A 952 -12.47 -32.81 10.41
C PHE A 952 -11.63 -31.52 10.32
N GLN A 953 -12.12 -30.55 9.55
CA GLN A 953 -11.60 -29.19 9.54
C GLN A 953 -12.20 -28.40 10.73
N ASN A 954 -11.67 -27.21 11.04
CA ASN A 954 -12.21 -26.34 12.10
C ASN A 954 -13.73 -26.13 11.95
N ILE A 955 -14.15 -25.71 10.75
CA ILE A 955 -15.55 -25.71 10.32
C ILE A 955 -15.61 -25.81 8.79
N GLU A 956 -16.47 -26.69 8.29
CA GLU A 956 -16.74 -26.90 6.87
C GLU A 956 -18.27 -26.93 6.67
N ILE A 957 -18.75 -26.22 5.63
CA ILE A 957 -20.15 -26.17 5.25
C ILE A 957 -20.26 -26.74 3.83
N LEU A 958 -20.95 -27.86 3.68
CA LEU A 958 -21.18 -28.52 2.40
C LEU A 958 -22.67 -28.47 2.07
N THR A 959 -22.99 -28.06 0.86
CA THR A 959 -24.36 -28.00 0.34
C THR A 959 -24.63 -29.16 -0.60
N ASP A 960 -25.86 -29.68 -0.60
CA ASP A 960 -26.25 -30.75 -1.51
C ASP A 960 -26.35 -30.28 -2.97
N LYS A 961 -26.63 -28.99 -3.19
CA LYS A 961 -26.65 -28.36 -4.52
C LYS A 961 -25.73 -27.15 -4.57
N ARG A 962 -25.25 -26.82 -5.78
CA ARG A 962 -24.50 -25.58 -6.05
C ARG A 962 -25.39 -24.35 -6.17
N THR A 963 -26.65 -24.53 -6.55
CA THR A 963 -27.60 -23.43 -6.72
C THR A 963 -28.98 -23.87 -6.28
N TYR A 964 -29.70 -22.94 -5.67
CA TYR A 964 -31.06 -23.11 -5.17
C TYR A 964 -31.95 -22.04 -5.80
N GLN A 965 -33.17 -22.42 -6.14
CA GLN A 965 -34.24 -21.50 -6.53
C GLN A 965 -35.11 -21.15 -5.31
N GLU A 966 -35.87 -20.07 -5.40
CA GLU A 966 -36.86 -19.74 -4.37
C GLU A 966 -37.86 -20.90 -4.21
N GLY A 967 -38.08 -21.33 -2.96
CA GLY A 967 -38.88 -22.51 -2.65
C GLY A 967 -38.10 -23.83 -2.56
N ASP A 968 -36.83 -23.86 -3.00
CA ASP A 968 -35.98 -25.03 -2.76
C ASP A 968 -35.66 -25.20 -1.27
N THR A 969 -35.55 -26.45 -0.83
CA THR A 969 -34.99 -26.80 0.47
C THR A 969 -33.50 -27.12 0.33
N ALA A 970 -32.64 -26.34 0.99
CA ALA A 970 -31.21 -26.62 1.04
C ALA A 970 -30.88 -27.67 2.11
N ARG A 971 -30.19 -28.75 1.74
CA ARG A 971 -29.58 -29.66 2.71
C ARG A 971 -28.13 -29.24 2.93
N ILE A 972 -27.82 -28.90 4.17
CA ILE A 972 -26.51 -28.38 4.56
C ILE A 972 -25.89 -29.35 5.56
N MET A 973 -24.71 -29.86 5.23
CA MET A 973 -23.87 -30.62 6.15
C MET A 973 -22.84 -29.68 6.78
N ILE A 974 -22.81 -29.64 8.10
CA ILE A 974 -21.83 -28.89 8.88
C ILE A 974 -20.88 -29.89 9.54
N SER A 975 -19.59 -29.73 9.26
CA SER A 975 -18.51 -30.60 9.72
C SER A 975 -17.53 -29.77 10.56
N THR A 976 -17.11 -30.28 11.72
CA THR A 976 -16.20 -29.59 12.65
C THR A 976 -15.38 -30.59 13.46
N ASP A 977 -14.14 -30.23 13.79
CA ASP A 977 -13.24 -30.99 14.66
C ASP A 977 -13.55 -30.84 16.15
N PHE A 978 -14.51 -29.98 16.51
CA PHE A 978 -15.00 -29.82 17.87
C PHE A 978 -16.30 -30.62 18.09
N ALA A 979 -16.20 -31.72 18.84
CA ALA A 979 -17.37 -32.52 19.19
C ALA A 979 -18.32 -31.77 20.16
N LYS A 980 -19.63 -31.97 20.00
CA LYS A 980 -20.70 -31.36 20.83
C LYS A 980 -20.68 -29.82 20.85
N SER A 981 -20.21 -29.21 19.77
CA SER A 981 -20.16 -27.76 19.61
C SER A 981 -21.53 -27.13 19.48
N TYR A 982 -21.64 -25.89 19.94
CA TYR A 982 -22.78 -25.02 19.65
C TYR A 982 -22.49 -24.27 18.35
N ILE A 983 -23.41 -24.37 17.39
CA ILE A 983 -23.26 -23.74 16.07
C ILE A 983 -24.33 -22.67 15.92
N LEU A 984 -23.89 -21.46 15.58
CA LEU A 984 -24.77 -20.40 15.10
C LEU A 984 -24.76 -20.42 13.57
N LEU A 985 -25.87 -20.80 12.95
CA LEU A 985 -26.07 -20.71 11.50
C LEU A 985 -27.06 -19.58 11.22
N SER A 986 -26.63 -18.60 10.43
CA SER A 986 -27.46 -17.46 10.01
C SER A 986 -27.23 -17.14 8.54
N THR A 987 -28.27 -16.62 7.88
CA THR A 987 -28.15 -15.97 6.57
C THR A 987 -27.94 -14.48 6.80
N GLU A 988 -26.81 -13.94 6.35
CA GLU A 988 -26.52 -12.51 6.37
C GLU A 988 -26.67 -11.96 4.94
N THR A 989 -27.42 -10.87 4.76
CA THR A 989 -27.72 -10.25 3.45
C THR A 989 -27.14 -8.86 3.32
#